data_AF-A0A814BSW4-F1
#
_entry.id   AF-A0A814BSW4-F1
#
_cell.length_a   1.000
_cell.length_b   1.000
_cell.length_c   1.000
_cell.angle_alpha   90.00
_cell.angle_beta   90.00
_cell.angle_gamma   90.00
#
_symmetry.space_group_name_H-M   'P 1'
#
loop_
_entity.id
_entity.type
_entity.pdbx_description
1 polymer ?
#
loop_
_entity_poly.entity_id
_entity_poly.type
_entity_poly.pdbx_seq_one_letter_code
_entity_poly.pdbx_strand_id
1 'polypeptide(L)'
;MSQPCAIKTCKRASRTLCHCCNQNLCRDHFVEHDDLLNSQLNPLTDEVNALSDRLTAINLNKIAEALSFNQPKFSPTPIWDSNGITIANQSIVGEFPYAIFVNTNNTIYVANQQENTIIMWHQESANPIKFISGNFTKPNSLFVTSNGDIYIDDGYHNDRVQKWIVESGTFATVMNVYASCWGLFVDINNTLYCSMTYRYQVVKRSLNDAVMNSNHVAAGTGVGGSASDQLNSPYGIFVDVNLDLYVADSFNGRVQLFQPGETSGITVAGSKSPNPTITLFFPTGIILDADKYLFIVDQYSNRIVGSGLNGFRCLVGCHGRGSQSNQLQNPFSLSFDHYGNIFVTDRLNHRIQKFLLMKDSFVGLTQGPILLTTYDSLCRFRCFLKGLTQFCSAWILVFVTIDRWLRTCFPFKANKWCTHKNVIIVTICIMIIGTSLHSHMLSAQLLGRLQPGIATSACGPADPFGLYANFYFAQWPFIQVFFVCLIPVTLMVSGSIDIHRTIQKTKSRIQTVVMNQPQQLRQARLHRQMLILMISSIMIFFVTTLPVSIRLIVAAYEISVGKTTNLIKIISDTGILTILLSLNYAINFYVHCLTSKLFRDEFIQCTKIIYRLAGCTTGNNTININHTIMQSVATGNVQASIRHQQPPT
;
A
#
# COMPACT_ATOMS: atom_id res chain seq x y z
N MET A 1 -58.92 55.89 26.95
CA MET A 1 -59.20 56.74 25.77
C MET A 1 -57.83 57.06 25.17
N SER A 2 -57.40 56.71 23.97
CA SER A 2 -57.99 56.15 22.76
C SER A 2 -56.80 55.78 21.84
N GLN A 3 -56.87 54.65 21.12
CA GLN A 3 -56.08 54.38 19.88
C GLN A 3 -56.55 55.33 18.74
N PRO A 4 -56.00 55.34 17.48
CA PRO A 4 -54.86 54.62 16.84
C PRO A 4 -53.99 55.45 15.83
N CYS A 5 -53.04 54.75 15.15
CA CYS A 5 -52.54 54.95 13.76
C CYS A 5 -51.53 56.10 13.46
N ALA A 6 -50.62 56.05 12.47
CA ALA A 6 -50.42 55.18 11.31
C ALA A 6 -48.96 55.26 10.81
N ILE A 7 -48.48 54.18 10.18
CA ILE A 7 -47.27 54.12 9.36
C ILE A 7 -47.45 54.96 8.09
N LYS A 8 -46.44 55.74 7.66
CA LYS A 8 -46.02 55.90 6.24
C LYS A 8 -44.74 56.76 6.07
N THR A 9 -43.64 56.08 5.72
CA THR A 9 -42.56 56.51 4.80
C THR A 9 -41.85 57.87 4.94
N CYS A 10 -40.56 57.86 5.32
CA CYS A 10 -39.46 58.60 4.65
C CYS A 10 -38.10 58.27 5.33
N LYS A 11 -37.18 57.53 4.70
CA LYS A 11 -36.14 57.94 3.73
C LYS A 11 -35.04 58.88 4.29
N ARG A 12 -33.84 58.30 4.36
CA ARG A 12 -32.49 58.88 4.27
C ARG A 12 -31.97 59.75 5.43
N ALA A 13 -30.73 59.39 5.77
CA ALA A 13 -29.62 60.22 6.23
C ALA A 13 -29.50 60.50 7.74
N SER A 14 -28.49 59.80 8.29
CA SER A 14 -27.49 60.32 9.22
C SER A 14 -27.85 60.56 10.69
N ARG A 15 -26.90 60.08 11.51
CA ARG A 15 -26.42 60.65 12.77
C ARG A 15 -27.30 60.51 14.01
N THR A 16 -26.71 59.83 15.01
CA THR A 16 -26.60 60.30 16.39
C THR A 16 -27.73 61.22 16.85
N LEU A 17 -28.78 60.63 17.42
CA LEU A 17 -29.46 61.07 18.64
C LEU A 17 -30.73 60.24 18.82
N CYS A 18 -30.70 59.28 19.75
CA CYS A 18 -31.90 58.99 20.52
C CYS A 18 -31.48 58.53 21.92
N HIS A 19 -31.31 59.52 22.79
CA HIS A 19 -31.27 59.35 24.23
C HIS A 19 -32.71 59.13 24.68
N CYS A 20 -33.15 57.86 24.77
CA CYS A 20 -34.30 57.46 25.56
C CYS A 20 -34.14 55.99 25.99
N CYS A 21 -33.82 55.82 27.27
CA CYS A 21 -33.89 54.56 27.99
C CYS A 21 -35.33 53.99 28.01
N ASN A 22 -35.39 52.70 28.33
CA ASN A 22 -36.56 51.89 28.70
C ASN A 22 -37.46 51.39 27.55
N GLN A 23 -37.02 50.31 26.90
CA GLN A 23 -37.63 48.96 27.07
C GLN A 23 -36.82 47.91 26.29
N ASN A 24 -36.76 46.68 26.81
CA ASN A 24 -36.02 45.51 26.29
C ASN A 24 -36.59 44.96 24.95
N LEU A 25 -36.71 45.78 23.90
CA LEU A 25 -37.36 45.38 22.64
C LEU A 25 -36.47 45.44 21.39
N CYS A 26 -35.16 45.72 21.53
CA CYS A 26 -34.24 45.77 20.37
C CYS A 26 -33.25 44.60 20.28
N ARG A 27 -33.28 43.63 21.21
CA ARG A 27 -32.31 42.52 21.17
C ARG A 27 -32.69 41.45 20.16
N ASP A 28 -33.98 41.14 20.03
CA ASP A 28 -34.46 40.10 19.11
C ASP A 28 -34.38 40.57 17.64
N HIS A 29 -34.61 41.87 17.38
CA HIS A 29 -34.52 42.44 16.03
C HIS A 29 -33.08 42.56 15.49
N PHE A 30 -32.07 42.67 16.36
CA PHE A 30 -30.66 42.71 15.95
C PHE A 30 -30.14 41.30 15.61
N VAL A 31 -30.57 40.29 16.36
CA VAL A 31 -30.22 38.88 16.11
C VAL A 31 -30.84 38.40 14.80
N GLU A 32 -32.12 38.72 14.53
CA GLU A 32 -32.74 38.38 13.23
C GLU A 32 -32.05 39.07 12.04
N HIS A 33 -31.56 40.29 12.21
CA HIS A 33 -30.92 41.03 11.12
C HIS A 33 -29.49 40.55 10.85
N ASP A 34 -28.74 40.13 11.88
CA ASP A 34 -27.43 39.48 11.75
C ASP A 34 -27.57 38.04 11.21
N ASP A 35 -28.60 37.30 11.60
CA ASP A 35 -28.87 35.96 11.04
C ASP A 35 -29.30 36.04 9.57
N LEU A 36 -30.08 37.07 9.17
CA LEU A 36 -30.39 37.33 7.77
C LEU A 36 -29.15 37.78 6.98
N LEU A 37 -28.28 38.61 7.55
CA LEU A 37 -27.04 39.02 6.89
C LEU A 37 -26.08 37.82 6.73
N ASN A 38 -25.91 37.02 7.76
CA ASN A 38 -25.04 35.84 7.76
C ASN A 38 -25.59 34.72 6.85
N SER A 39 -26.92 34.53 6.78
CA SER A 39 -27.52 33.57 5.85
C SER A 39 -27.41 33.99 4.38
N GLN A 40 -27.23 35.28 4.10
CA GLN A 40 -27.03 35.81 2.73
C GLN A 40 -25.54 35.94 2.37
N LEU A 41 -24.65 36.29 3.31
CA LEU A 41 -23.21 36.45 3.06
C LEU A 41 -22.46 35.11 2.99
N ASN A 42 -22.78 34.13 3.84
CA ASN A 42 -22.04 32.86 3.86
C ASN A 42 -22.10 32.14 2.48
N PRO A 43 -23.27 32.02 1.82
CA PRO A 43 -23.33 31.41 0.48
C PRO A 43 -22.53 32.17 -0.57
N LEU A 44 -22.53 33.51 -0.52
CA LEU A 44 -21.74 34.35 -1.44
C LEU A 44 -20.24 34.21 -1.20
N THR A 45 -19.83 34.05 0.06
CA THR A 45 -18.41 33.85 0.43
C THR A 45 -17.95 32.47 -0.04
N ASP A 46 -18.79 31.45 0.12
CA ASP A 46 -18.54 30.09 -0.37
C ASP A 46 -18.50 30.04 -1.91
N GLU A 47 -19.38 30.77 -2.61
CA GLU A 47 -19.36 30.89 -4.07
C GLU A 47 -18.11 31.63 -4.57
N VAL A 48 -17.67 32.69 -3.90
CA VAL A 48 -16.43 33.42 -4.24
C VAL A 48 -15.19 32.55 -4.02
N ASN A 49 -15.14 31.80 -2.92
CA ASN A 49 -14.06 30.85 -2.65
C ASN A 49 -14.06 29.71 -3.69
N ALA A 50 -15.22 29.14 -4.02
CA ALA A 50 -15.34 28.11 -5.05
C ALA A 50 -14.98 28.64 -6.45
N LEU A 51 -15.30 29.90 -6.76
CA LEU A 51 -14.92 30.52 -8.03
C LEU A 51 -13.40 30.79 -8.09
N SER A 52 -12.80 31.23 -6.98
CA SER A 52 -11.35 31.38 -6.82
C SER A 52 -10.63 30.04 -7.01
N ASP A 53 -11.13 28.97 -6.38
CA ASP A 53 -10.58 27.62 -6.51
C ASP A 53 -10.71 27.06 -7.94
N ARG A 54 -11.81 27.39 -8.64
CA ARG A 54 -11.98 27.03 -10.06
C ARG A 54 -11.05 27.83 -10.97
N LEU A 55 -10.84 29.11 -10.70
CA LEU A 55 -9.91 29.97 -11.44
C LEU A 55 -8.45 29.52 -11.26
N THR A 56 -8.05 29.17 -10.04
CA THR A 56 -6.71 28.61 -9.77
C THR A 56 -6.53 27.25 -10.44
N ALA A 57 -7.54 26.37 -10.39
CA ALA A 57 -7.49 25.07 -11.08
C ALA A 57 -7.39 25.19 -12.61
N ILE A 58 -8.12 26.13 -13.22
CA ILE A 58 -8.04 26.40 -14.66
C ILE A 58 -6.64 26.92 -15.05
N ASN A 59 -6.03 27.77 -14.22
CA ASN A 59 -4.69 28.30 -14.46
C ASN A 59 -3.60 27.21 -14.29
N LEU A 60 -3.73 26.36 -13.27
CA LEU A 60 -2.81 25.25 -13.01
C LEU A 60 -2.78 24.22 -14.15
N ASN A 61 -3.93 23.87 -14.72
CA ASN A 61 -4.00 22.95 -15.86
C ASN A 61 -3.30 23.52 -17.11
N LYS A 62 -3.45 24.82 -17.35
CA LYS A 62 -2.81 25.51 -18.48
C LYS A 62 -1.30 25.68 -18.29
N ILE A 63 -0.84 25.81 -17.05
CA ILE A 63 0.58 25.86 -16.67
C ILE A 63 1.21 24.46 -16.75
N ALA A 64 0.50 23.40 -16.33
CA ALA A 64 0.98 22.02 -16.41
C ALA A 64 1.20 21.56 -17.87
N GLU A 65 0.36 22.01 -18.80
CA GLU A 65 0.55 21.78 -20.25
C GLU A 65 1.76 22.56 -20.84
N ALA A 66 2.27 23.57 -20.13
CA ALA A 66 3.40 24.38 -20.58
C ALA A 66 4.78 23.88 -20.09
N LEU A 67 4.83 22.98 -19.10
CA LEU A 67 6.08 22.48 -18.54
C LEU A 67 6.75 21.45 -19.47
N SER A 68 8.08 21.53 -19.59
CA SER A 68 8.86 20.62 -20.44
C SER A 68 9.42 19.40 -19.70
N PHE A 69 9.30 19.39 -18.37
CA PHE A 69 9.86 18.38 -17.47
C PHE A 69 8.77 17.74 -16.61
N ASN A 70 9.04 16.52 -16.13
CA ASN A 70 8.10 15.80 -15.28
C ASN A 70 8.16 16.28 -13.82
N GLN A 71 7.02 16.76 -13.31
CA GLN A 71 6.76 16.94 -11.88
C GLN A 71 5.63 16.02 -11.45
N PRO A 72 5.90 14.71 -11.27
CA PRO A 72 4.91 13.81 -10.70
C PRO A 72 4.47 14.31 -9.32
N LYS A 73 3.20 14.06 -8.97
CA LYS A 73 2.72 14.28 -7.61
C LYS A 73 2.86 12.98 -6.83
N PHE A 74 3.65 12.98 -5.77
CA PHE A 74 3.87 11.79 -4.95
C PHE A 74 2.95 11.73 -3.73
N SER A 75 2.76 10.52 -3.18
CA SER A 75 2.24 10.38 -1.83
C SER A 75 3.24 10.96 -0.81
N PRO A 76 2.89 11.18 0.47
CA PRO A 76 3.83 11.75 1.44
C PRO A 76 5.09 10.91 1.72
N THR A 77 5.10 9.63 1.36
CA THR A 77 6.23 8.71 1.56
C THR A 77 6.44 7.79 0.34
N PRO A 78 6.87 8.33 -0.82
CA PRO A 78 7.02 7.54 -2.04
C PRO A 78 8.20 6.57 -1.93
N ILE A 79 8.07 5.35 -2.45
CA ILE A 79 9.14 4.36 -2.34
C ILE A 79 9.57 3.95 -3.74
N TRP A 80 10.88 3.85 -3.97
CA TRP A 80 11.46 3.32 -5.19
C TRP A 80 12.07 1.95 -4.91
N ASP A 81 12.10 1.09 -5.93
CA ASP A 81 12.92 -0.11 -5.86
C ASP A 81 14.37 0.33 -5.62
N SER A 82 14.99 -0.24 -4.60
CA SER A 82 16.39 0.03 -4.29
C SER A 82 17.32 -0.45 -5.39
N ASN A 83 16.95 -1.45 -6.19
CA ASN A 83 17.73 -1.96 -7.31
C ASN A 83 17.48 -1.12 -8.56
N GLY A 84 18.52 -0.42 -9.01
CA GLY A 84 18.51 0.33 -10.25
C GLY A 84 18.74 -0.57 -11.45
N ILE A 85 17.99 -0.30 -12.51
CA ILE A 85 18.15 -0.88 -13.84
C ILE A 85 19.15 0.01 -14.61
N THR A 86 20.26 -0.56 -15.06
CA THR A 86 21.19 0.17 -15.93
C THR A 86 20.57 0.31 -17.31
N ILE A 87 20.18 1.53 -17.70
CA ILE A 87 19.58 1.79 -19.01
C ILE A 87 20.59 2.21 -20.07
N ALA A 88 21.74 2.74 -19.63
CA ALA A 88 22.84 3.10 -20.51
C ALA A 88 24.16 2.94 -19.74
N ASN A 89 25.15 2.35 -20.40
CA ASN A 89 26.48 2.11 -19.85
C ASN A 89 27.53 3.02 -20.54
N GLN A 90 28.80 2.85 -20.19
CA GLN A 90 29.90 3.65 -20.73
C GLN A 90 29.98 3.63 -22.26
N SER A 91 29.65 2.50 -22.91
CA SER A 91 29.67 2.41 -24.38
C SER A 91 28.61 3.28 -25.06
N ILE A 92 27.57 3.67 -24.32
CA ILE A 92 26.50 4.54 -24.83
C ILE A 92 26.78 5.98 -24.40
N VAL A 93 26.89 6.25 -23.09
CA VAL A 93 26.95 7.63 -22.56
C VAL A 93 28.35 8.19 -22.41
N GLY A 94 29.40 7.41 -22.71
CA GLY A 94 30.79 7.79 -22.51
C GLY A 94 31.19 7.81 -21.04
N GLU A 95 32.33 8.41 -20.76
CA GLU A 95 32.83 8.55 -19.39
C GLU A 95 32.22 9.73 -18.62
N PHE A 96 31.96 9.51 -17.32
CA PHE A 96 31.50 10.54 -16.38
C PHE A 96 30.25 11.31 -16.85
N PRO A 97 29.10 10.65 -17.05
CA PRO A 97 27.87 11.34 -17.42
C PRO A 97 27.48 12.36 -16.33
N TYR A 98 27.33 13.62 -16.71
CA TYR A 98 26.93 14.69 -15.78
C TYR A 98 25.44 15.00 -15.88
N ALA A 99 24.94 15.23 -17.10
CA ALA A 99 23.59 15.71 -17.34
C ALA A 99 22.65 14.59 -17.79
N ILE A 100 21.45 14.57 -17.22
CA ILE A 100 20.30 13.82 -17.73
C ILE A 100 19.07 14.71 -17.66
N PHE A 101 18.24 14.65 -18.69
CA PHE A 101 16.93 15.27 -18.71
C PHE A 101 15.93 14.29 -19.30
N VAL A 102 14.74 14.19 -18.69
CA VAL A 102 13.64 13.39 -19.20
C VAL A 102 12.44 14.31 -19.40
N ASN A 103 12.00 14.44 -20.64
CA ASN A 103 10.87 15.29 -20.98
C ASN A 103 9.52 14.63 -20.63
N THR A 104 8.42 15.37 -20.79
CA THR A 104 7.06 14.89 -20.54
C THR A 104 6.63 13.70 -21.41
N ASN A 105 7.31 13.49 -22.55
CA ASN A 105 7.10 12.35 -23.44
C ASN A 105 8.01 11.14 -23.11
N ASN A 106 8.72 11.17 -21.97
CA ASN A 106 9.68 10.14 -21.54
C ASN A 106 10.83 9.88 -22.54
N THR A 107 11.19 10.89 -23.33
CA THR A 107 12.44 10.91 -24.08
C THR A 107 13.56 11.34 -23.14
N ILE A 108 14.63 10.56 -23.14
CA ILE A 108 15.81 10.74 -22.30
C ILE A 108 16.90 11.43 -23.13
N TYR A 109 17.48 12.47 -22.56
CA TYR A 109 18.54 13.28 -23.14
C TYR A 109 19.74 13.25 -22.21
N VAL A 110 20.92 12.92 -22.74
CA VAL A 110 22.17 12.89 -21.98
C VAL A 110 23.26 13.61 -22.77
N ALA A 111 24.04 14.43 -22.06
CA ALA A 111 25.24 15.05 -22.60
C ALA A 111 26.42 14.07 -22.49
N ASN A 112 27.01 13.70 -23.62
CA ASN A 112 28.24 12.92 -23.68
C ASN A 112 29.42 13.89 -23.83
N GLN A 113 30.23 14.01 -22.76
CA GLN A 113 31.39 14.90 -22.73
C GLN A 113 32.56 14.40 -23.55
N GLN A 114 32.71 13.08 -23.68
CA GLN A 114 33.83 12.47 -24.38
C GLN A 114 33.71 12.70 -25.88
N GLU A 115 32.50 12.52 -26.42
CA GLU A 115 32.22 12.62 -27.86
C GLU A 115 31.69 14.01 -28.27
N ASN A 116 31.48 14.93 -27.32
CA ASN A 116 30.84 16.23 -27.55
C ASN A 116 29.49 16.10 -28.31
N THR A 117 28.65 15.19 -27.84
CA THR A 117 27.33 14.92 -28.44
C THR A 117 26.21 14.94 -27.41
N ILE A 118 25.00 15.24 -27.88
CA ILE A 118 23.76 14.96 -27.14
C ILE A 118 23.21 13.64 -27.64
N ILE A 119 22.95 12.73 -26.71
CA ILE A 119 22.38 11.42 -26.99
C ILE A 119 20.92 11.45 -26.58
N MET A 120 20.05 11.02 -27.48
CA MET A 120 18.60 11.01 -27.26
C MET A 120 18.03 9.62 -27.51
N TRP A 121 17.16 9.16 -26.62
CA TRP A 121 16.42 7.90 -26.80
C TRP A 121 15.07 7.90 -26.10
N HIS A 122 14.13 7.11 -26.62
CA HIS A 122 12.89 6.83 -25.92
C HIS A 122 13.17 5.81 -24.83
N GLN A 123 12.52 5.98 -23.68
CA GLN A 123 12.64 5.05 -22.55
C GLN A 123 12.32 3.59 -22.88
N GLU A 124 11.48 3.33 -23.89
CA GLU A 124 11.08 1.99 -24.33
C GLU A 124 12.03 1.39 -25.38
N SER A 125 12.98 2.19 -25.90
CA SER A 125 13.96 1.73 -26.88
C SER A 125 15.21 1.19 -26.20
N ALA A 126 15.73 0.07 -26.71
CA ALA A 126 17.02 -0.47 -26.28
C ALA A 126 18.22 0.34 -26.78
N ASN A 127 18.05 1.17 -27.82
CA ASN A 127 19.13 1.88 -28.49
C ASN A 127 18.89 3.40 -28.60
N PRO A 128 19.97 4.20 -28.62
CA PRO A 128 19.94 5.61 -29.00
C PRO A 128 19.23 5.84 -30.34
N ILE A 129 18.36 6.85 -30.38
CA ILE A 129 17.59 7.20 -31.57
C ILE A 129 18.36 8.22 -32.41
N LYS A 130 19.05 9.14 -31.74
CA LYS A 130 19.73 10.25 -32.41
C LYS A 130 20.92 10.73 -31.59
N PHE A 131 22.01 10.97 -32.31
CA PHE A 131 23.17 11.68 -31.82
C PHE A 131 23.13 13.08 -32.45
N ILE A 132 23.13 14.12 -31.62
CA ILE A 132 23.24 15.50 -32.09
C ILE A 132 24.65 15.98 -31.76
N SER A 133 25.43 16.17 -32.80
CA SER A 133 26.77 16.75 -32.72
C SER A 133 26.69 18.23 -33.07
N GLY A 134 27.40 19.05 -32.32
CA GLY A 134 27.56 20.48 -32.58
C GLY A 134 28.99 20.91 -32.30
N ASN A 135 29.29 22.19 -32.54
CA ASN A 135 30.59 22.76 -32.19
C ASN A 135 30.58 23.25 -30.73
N PHE A 136 30.22 22.37 -29.81
CA PHE A 136 30.30 22.60 -28.36
C PHE A 136 31.30 21.63 -27.74
N THR A 137 31.85 21.98 -26.58
CA THR A 137 32.93 21.20 -25.95
C THR A 137 32.63 20.87 -24.49
N LYS A 138 32.80 19.59 -24.11
CA LYS A 138 32.59 19.06 -22.75
C LYS A 138 31.31 19.58 -22.05
N PRO A 139 30.12 19.35 -22.63
CA PRO A 139 28.87 19.85 -22.07
C PRO A 139 28.61 19.28 -20.67
N ASN A 140 28.45 20.13 -19.66
CA ASN A 140 28.19 19.71 -18.27
C ASN A 140 26.70 19.60 -17.93
N SER A 141 25.86 20.36 -18.61
CA SER A 141 24.41 20.40 -18.37
C SER A 141 23.64 20.62 -19.67
N LEU A 142 22.37 20.22 -19.64
CA LEU A 142 21.42 20.45 -20.71
C LEU A 142 20.02 20.66 -20.14
N PHE A 143 19.16 21.33 -20.90
CA PHE A 143 17.74 21.47 -20.61
C PHE A 143 16.93 21.41 -21.92
N VAL A 144 15.78 20.77 -21.91
CA VAL A 144 14.91 20.67 -23.10
C VAL A 144 13.59 21.37 -22.83
N THR A 145 13.15 22.20 -23.77
CA THR A 145 11.87 22.91 -23.68
C THR A 145 10.72 22.09 -24.27
N SER A 146 9.47 22.49 -24.02
CA SER A 146 8.26 21.78 -24.47
C SER A 146 8.16 21.71 -25.99
N ASN A 147 8.72 22.72 -26.68
CA ASN A 147 8.83 22.74 -28.14
C ASN A 147 9.92 21.81 -28.69
N GLY A 148 10.74 21.18 -27.83
CA GLY A 148 11.79 20.25 -28.21
C GLY A 148 13.17 20.89 -28.46
N ASP A 149 13.30 22.21 -28.33
CA ASP A 149 14.61 22.87 -28.39
C ASP A 149 15.49 22.48 -27.20
N ILE A 150 16.77 22.26 -27.45
CA ILE A 150 17.73 21.77 -26.45
C ILE A 150 18.76 22.86 -26.16
N TYR A 151 18.86 23.25 -24.91
CA TYR A 151 19.89 24.16 -24.40
C TYR A 151 21.02 23.31 -23.84
N ILE A 152 22.27 23.65 -24.19
CA ILE A 152 23.44 22.90 -23.79
C ILE A 152 24.59 23.82 -23.40
N ASP A 153 25.27 23.43 -22.32
CA ASP A 153 26.49 24.08 -21.85
C ASP A 153 27.61 23.97 -22.90
N ASP A 154 28.25 25.10 -23.18
CA ASP A 154 29.46 25.20 -23.99
C ASP A 154 30.46 26.18 -23.35
N GLY A 155 30.39 26.34 -22.02
CA GLY A 155 31.18 27.33 -21.29
C GLY A 155 32.61 26.90 -20.93
N TYR A 156 33.04 25.67 -21.24
CA TYR A 156 34.38 25.19 -20.85
C TYR A 156 35.51 25.89 -21.63
N HIS A 157 35.30 26.14 -22.93
CA HIS A 157 36.26 26.83 -23.79
C HIS A 157 35.65 27.92 -24.67
N ASN A 158 34.32 27.92 -24.84
CA ASN A 158 33.65 28.83 -25.79
C ASN A 158 32.80 29.90 -25.10
N ASP A 159 32.82 29.96 -23.76
CA ASP A 159 32.19 31.01 -22.95
C ASP A 159 30.73 31.30 -23.35
N ARG A 160 29.96 30.25 -23.62
CA ARG A 160 28.58 30.38 -24.11
C ARG A 160 27.68 29.22 -23.75
N VAL A 161 26.37 29.44 -23.88
CA VAL A 161 25.34 28.41 -23.93
C VAL A 161 24.77 28.37 -25.34
N GLN A 162 24.68 27.16 -25.90
CA GLN A 162 24.08 26.95 -27.21
C GLN A 162 22.66 26.42 -27.10
N LYS A 163 21.84 26.73 -28.09
CA LYS A 163 20.49 26.19 -28.30
C LYS A 163 20.48 25.44 -29.63
N TRP A 164 20.17 24.16 -29.58
CA TRP A 164 19.80 23.37 -30.75
C TRP A 164 18.32 23.61 -31.05
N ILE A 165 18.03 24.12 -32.24
CA ILE A 165 16.68 24.44 -32.69
C ILE A 165 16.12 23.22 -33.42
N VAL A 166 15.02 22.65 -32.94
CA VAL A 166 14.50 21.39 -33.48
C VAL A 166 14.00 21.53 -34.92
N GLU A 167 13.39 22.67 -35.24
CA GLU A 167 12.77 22.94 -36.55
C GLU A 167 13.80 23.08 -37.68
N SER A 168 14.91 23.77 -37.42
CA SER A 168 15.99 23.99 -38.40
C SER A 168 17.10 22.93 -38.31
N GLY A 169 17.21 22.23 -37.18
CA GLY A 169 18.30 21.32 -36.88
C GLY A 169 19.65 22.01 -36.66
N THR A 170 19.67 23.32 -36.43
CA THR A 170 20.89 24.13 -36.30
C THR A 170 21.14 24.59 -34.86
N PHE A 171 22.38 24.98 -34.57
CA PHE A 171 22.77 25.57 -33.30
C PHE A 171 22.79 27.10 -33.38
N ALA A 172 22.31 27.76 -32.34
CA ALA A 172 22.44 29.19 -32.12
C ALA A 172 23.01 29.47 -30.73
N THR A 173 23.85 30.49 -30.60
CA THR A 173 24.29 30.96 -29.28
C THR A 173 23.14 31.73 -28.63
N VAL A 174 22.82 31.44 -27.37
CA VAL A 174 21.68 32.04 -26.65
C VAL A 174 22.04 32.66 -25.31
N MET A 175 23.28 32.55 -24.85
CA MET A 175 23.78 33.25 -23.67
C MET A 175 25.30 33.24 -23.71
N ASN A 176 25.95 34.38 -23.45
CA ASN A 176 27.40 34.42 -23.23
C ASN A 176 27.65 34.21 -21.74
N VAL A 177 28.54 33.30 -21.36
CA VAL A 177 28.84 32.98 -19.95
C VAL A 177 30.34 32.90 -19.75
N TYR A 178 30.87 33.31 -18.61
CA TYR A 178 32.33 33.36 -18.37
C TYR A 178 32.86 32.11 -17.66
N ALA A 179 32.09 31.03 -17.65
CA ALA A 179 32.42 29.72 -17.08
C ALA A 179 31.39 28.68 -17.54
N SER A 180 31.72 27.39 -17.39
CA SER A 180 30.78 26.29 -17.61
C SER A 180 29.51 26.42 -16.75
N CYS A 181 28.37 26.16 -17.38
CA CYS A 181 27.08 26.03 -16.72
C CYS A 181 26.91 24.60 -16.22
N TRP A 182 26.96 24.42 -14.90
CA TRP A 182 26.81 23.11 -14.27
C TRP A 182 25.35 22.73 -14.01
N GLY A 183 24.45 23.71 -14.06
CA GLY A 183 23.01 23.53 -14.12
C GLY A 183 22.42 24.56 -15.08
N LEU A 184 21.64 24.08 -16.05
CA LEU A 184 20.83 24.90 -16.96
C LEU A 184 19.36 24.64 -16.67
N PHE A 185 18.56 25.70 -16.68
CA PHE A 185 17.12 25.61 -16.49
C PHE A 185 16.41 26.73 -17.26
N VAL A 186 15.28 26.44 -17.90
CA VAL A 186 14.42 27.47 -18.51
C VAL A 186 13.10 27.49 -17.77
N ASP A 187 12.74 28.66 -17.21
CA ASP A 187 11.49 28.83 -16.48
C ASP A 187 10.28 29.06 -17.38
N ILE A 188 9.08 29.10 -16.78
CA ILE A 188 7.81 29.33 -17.49
C ILE A 188 7.71 30.70 -18.18
N ASN A 189 8.58 31.65 -17.82
CA ASN A 189 8.67 32.98 -18.43
C ASN A 189 9.72 33.04 -19.56
N ASN A 190 10.24 31.88 -19.99
CA ASN A 190 11.28 31.78 -21.00
C ASN A 190 12.58 32.48 -20.56
N THR A 191 12.91 32.42 -19.28
CA THR A 191 14.20 32.90 -18.74
C THR A 191 15.13 31.71 -18.58
N LEU A 192 16.32 31.80 -19.19
CA LEU A 192 17.39 30.82 -19.07
C LEU A 192 18.25 31.15 -17.85
N TYR A 193 18.51 30.14 -17.01
CA TYR A 193 19.39 30.20 -15.85
C TYR A 193 20.61 29.33 -16.07
N CYS A 194 21.76 29.77 -15.58
CA CYS A 194 23.03 29.07 -15.62
C CYS A 194 23.73 29.17 -14.26
N SER A 195 24.03 28.02 -13.66
CA SER A 195 24.85 27.94 -12.45
C SER A 195 26.33 27.87 -12.79
N MET A 196 27.10 28.91 -12.42
CA MET A 196 28.53 29.01 -12.69
C MET A 196 29.34 28.68 -11.43
N THR A 197 29.71 27.41 -11.28
CA THR A 197 30.41 26.86 -10.10
C THR A 197 31.65 27.69 -9.70
N TYR A 198 32.56 27.96 -10.64
CA TYR A 198 33.81 28.68 -10.36
C TYR A 198 33.64 30.21 -10.26
N ARG A 199 32.42 30.70 -10.48
CA ARG A 199 32.07 32.12 -10.34
C ARG A 199 31.16 32.36 -9.14
N TYR A 200 30.84 31.33 -8.35
CA TYR A 200 30.09 31.45 -7.09
C TYR A 200 28.72 32.14 -7.26
N GLN A 201 28.09 32.01 -8.43
CA GLN A 201 26.82 32.68 -8.72
C GLN A 201 26.00 31.91 -9.75
N VAL A 202 24.69 32.14 -9.70
CA VAL A 202 23.74 31.75 -10.74
C VAL A 202 23.37 33.00 -11.51
N VAL A 203 23.51 32.95 -12.83
CA VAL A 203 23.08 34.05 -13.72
C VAL A 203 21.84 33.64 -14.50
N LYS A 204 21.05 34.62 -14.91
CA LYS A 204 19.85 34.44 -15.70
C LYS A 204 19.74 35.47 -16.81
N ARG A 205 19.00 35.12 -17.87
CA ARG A 205 18.69 36.01 -18.99
C ARG A 205 17.33 35.67 -19.58
N SER A 206 16.52 36.68 -19.89
CA SER A 206 15.29 36.47 -20.65
C SER A 206 15.63 36.11 -22.10
N LEU A 207 15.04 35.02 -22.60
CA LEU A 207 15.20 34.60 -24.00
C LEU A 207 14.31 35.42 -24.94
N ASN A 208 13.44 36.28 -24.41
CA ASN A 208 12.65 37.23 -25.18
C ASN A 208 13.46 38.50 -25.52
N ASP A 209 14.59 38.74 -24.83
CA ASP A 209 15.46 39.88 -25.06
C ASP A 209 16.39 39.63 -26.26
N ALA A 210 16.33 40.51 -27.26
CA ALA A 210 17.20 40.46 -28.43
C ALA A 210 18.69 40.70 -28.11
N VAL A 211 19.01 41.26 -26.93
CA VAL A 211 20.38 41.66 -26.57
C VAL A 211 21.18 40.52 -25.92
N MET A 212 22.30 40.17 -26.55
CA MET A 212 23.41 39.30 -26.12
C MET A 212 23.80 39.31 -24.64
N ASN A 213 24.01 40.51 -24.12
CA ASN A 213 24.90 40.75 -22.98
C ASN A 213 24.16 41.16 -21.70
N SER A 214 22.84 40.97 -21.63
CA SER A 214 22.01 41.32 -20.47
C SER A 214 21.88 40.19 -19.44
N ASN A 215 23.00 39.55 -19.08
CA ASN A 215 22.95 38.56 -18.00
C ASN A 215 22.78 39.27 -16.66
N HIS A 216 21.80 38.83 -15.88
CA HIS A 216 21.55 39.31 -14.53
C HIS A 216 21.94 38.25 -13.52
N VAL A 217 22.46 38.65 -12.36
CA VAL A 217 22.72 37.73 -11.25
C VAL A 217 21.39 37.36 -10.61
N ALA A 218 21.12 36.05 -10.54
CA ALA A 218 19.92 35.49 -9.91
C ALA A 218 20.17 35.11 -8.46
N ALA A 219 21.37 34.61 -8.16
CA ALA A 219 21.80 34.22 -6.81
C ALA A 219 23.33 34.25 -6.69
N GLY A 220 23.84 34.49 -5.49
CA GLY A 220 25.28 34.65 -5.24
C GLY A 220 25.79 36.06 -5.51
N THR A 221 26.96 36.40 -4.97
CA THR A 221 27.59 37.72 -5.15
C THR A 221 28.79 37.71 -6.10
N GLY A 222 29.08 36.56 -6.72
CA GLY A 222 30.29 36.37 -7.51
C GLY A 222 31.54 36.05 -6.68
N VAL A 223 31.42 36.05 -5.34
CA VAL A 223 32.50 35.76 -4.39
C VAL A 223 32.12 34.55 -3.54
N GLY A 224 33.04 33.60 -3.43
CA GLY A 224 32.85 32.39 -2.64
C GLY A 224 32.66 32.69 -1.16
N GLY A 225 31.60 32.15 -0.56
CA GLY A 225 31.32 32.36 0.85
C GLY A 225 30.14 31.53 1.35
N SER A 226 29.73 31.75 2.60
CA SER A 226 28.66 30.96 3.25
C SER A 226 27.55 31.78 3.89
N ALA A 227 27.57 33.10 3.69
CA ALA A 227 26.45 33.99 4.03
C ALA A 227 25.18 33.63 3.23
N SER A 228 24.04 34.23 3.56
CA SER A 228 22.75 33.94 2.90
C SER A 228 22.75 34.32 1.43
N ASP A 229 23.43 35.39 1.07
CA ASP A 229 23.59 35.95 -0.28
C ASP A 229 24.80 35.38 -1.04
N GLN A 230 25.67 34.63 -0.36
CA GLN A 230 26.88 34.03 -0.93
C GLN A 230 26.68 32.54 -1.24
N LEU A 231 27.34 32.07 -2.30
CA LEU A 231 27.37 30.67 -2.71
C LEU A 231 28.82 30.18 -2.76
N ASN A 232 29.02 28.88 -2.68
CA ASN A 232 30.30 28.23 -2.83
C ASN A 232 30.14 26.98 -3.73
N SER A 233 30.62 27.10 -4.97
CA SER A 233 30.50 26.08 -6.01
C SER A 233 29.03 25.65 -6.22
N PRO A 234 28.14 26.54 -6.69
CA PRO A 234 26.76 26.16 -6.96
C PRO A 234 26.66 25.24 -8.18
N TYR A 235 26.08 24.05 -8.04
CA TYR A 235 25.98 23.06 -9.12
C TYR A 235 24.59 23.02 -9.76
N GLY A 236 23.68 22.18 -9.27
CA GLY A 236 22.34 22.05 -9.82
C GLY A 236 21.40 23.15 -9.34
N ILE A 237 20.47 23.50 -10.23
CA ILE A 237 19.46 24.51 -9.99
C ILE A 237 18.09 24.00 -10.41
N PHE A 238 17.05 24.49 -9.75
CA PHE A 238 15.66 24.22 -10.11
C PHE A 238 14.84 25.49 -9.89
N VAL A 239 13.99 25.86 -10.85
CA VAL A 239 13.09 27.01 -10.71
C VAL A 239 11.65 26.50 -10.72
N ASP A 240 10.89 26.80 -9.68
CA ASP A 240 9.49 26.38 -9.59
C ASP A 240 8.54 27.32 -10.36
N VAL A 241 7.25 26.97 -10.39
CA VAL A 241 6.21 27.77 -11.08
C VAL A 241 5.96 29.16 -10.46
N ASN A 242 6.42 29.39 -9.22
CA ASN A 242 6.38 30.71 -8.57
C ASN A 242 7.67 31.50 -8.83
N LEU A 243 8.56 30.97 -9.66
CA LEU A 243 9.88 31.51 -9.98
C LEU A 243 10.85 31.47 -8.80
N ASP A 244 10.58 30.63 -7.80
CA ASP A 244 11.49 30.36 -6.70
C ASP A 244 12.70 29.56 -7.20
N LEU A 245 13.92 30.09 -7.00
CA LEU A 245 15.17 29.45 -7.44
C LEU A 245 15.80 28.65 -6.29
N TYR A 246 15.90 27.34 -6.49
CA TYR A 246 16.61 26.42 -5.60
C TYR A 246 18.02 26.18 -6.15
N VAL A 247 19.03 26.35 -5.31
CA VAL A 247 20.44 26.23 -5.69
C VAL A 247 21.14 25.22 -4.78
N ALA A 248 21.79 24.23 -5.39
CA ALA A 248 22.67 23.30 -4.70
C ALA A 248 24.00 24.00 -4.40
N ASP A 249 24.12 24.54 -3.19
CA ASP A 249 25.32 25.25 -2.73
C ASP A 249 26.33 24.23 -2.19
N SER A 250 26.97 23.53 -3.14
CA SER A 250 27.53 22.20 -2.92
C SER A 250 28.67 22.18 -1.90
N PHE A 251 29.60 23.12 -1.98
CA PHE A 251 30.74 23.14 -1.05
C PHE A 251 30.33 23.61 0.36
N ASN A 252 29.17 24.28 0.47
CA ASN A 252 28.58 24.62 1.77
C ASN A 252 27.68 23.51 2.33
N GLY A 253 27.43 22.42 1.58
CA GLY A 253 26.64 21.28 2.04
C GLY A 253 25.17 21.64 2.33
N ARG A 254 24.59 22.55 1.53
CA ARG A 254 23.23 23.05 1.73
C ARG A 254 22.47 23.26 0.41
N VAL A 255 21.16 23.41 0.52
CA VAL A 255 20.30 23.93 -0.56
C VAL A 255 19.76 25.29 -0.13
N GLN A 256 19.93 26.28 -0.99
CA GLN A 256 19.44 27.65 -0.80
C GLN A 256 18.24 27.92 -1.71
N LEU A 257 17.20 28.54 -1.15
CA LEU A 257 16.02 29.04 -1.86
C LEU A 257 16.12 30.56 -1.99
N PHE A 258 16.11 31.08 -3.22
CA PHE A 258 16.03 32.50 -3.53
C PHE A 258 14.65 32.80 -4.12
N GLN A 259 13.86 33.61 -3.42
CA GLN A 259 12.57 34.07 -3.91
C GLN A 259 12.77 35.17 -4.97
N PRO A 260 11.81 35.39 -5.90
CA PRO A 260 11.96 36.37 -6.95
C PRO A 260 12.26 37.78 -6.41
N GLY A 261 13.41 38.34 -6.82
CA GLY A 261 13.84 39.68 -6.42
C GLY A 261 14.66 39.74 -5.13
N GLU A 262 14.71 38.64 -4.36
CA GLU A 262 15.52 38.56 -3.14
C GLU A 262 16.97 38.22 -3.47
N THR A 263 17.90 38.86 -2.76
CA THR A 263 19.35 38.62 -2.91
C THR A 263 19.90 37.65 -1.86
N SER A 264 19.19 37.44 -0.76
CA SER A 264 19.55 36.50 0.30
C SER A 264 18.74 35.22 0.18
N GLY A 265 19.42 34.08 0.21
CA GLY A 265 18.82 32.76 0.18
C GLY A 265 18.42 32.23 1.55
N ILE A 266 17.33 31.48 1.59
CA ILE A 266 16.83 30.73 2.74
C ILE A 266 17.36 29.30 2.66
N THR A 267 18.02 28.82 3.72
CA THR A 267 18.54 27.45 3.73
C THR A 267 17.42 26.45 4.00
N VAL A 268 17.02 25.70 2.98
CA VAL A 268 15.89 24.74 3.01
C VAL A 268 16.33 23.29 3.25
N ALA A 269 17.61 22.97 3.04
CA ALA A 269 18.16 21.65 3.35
C ALA A 269 19.65 21.72 3.72
N GLY A 270 20.12 20.76 4.52
CA GLY A 270 21.48 20.68 5.02
C GLY A 270 21.62 21.09 6.49
N SER A 271 22.84 20.95 7.03
CA SER A 271 23.12 21.11 8.47
C SER A 271 22.90 22.53 9.00
N LYS A 272 22.88 23.54 8.13
CA LYS A 272 22.62 24.95 8.47
C LYS A 272 21.15 25.36 8.31
N SER A 273 20.24 24.43 7.99
CA SER A 273 18.81 24.74 7.96
C SER A 273 18.28 24.99 9.39
N PRO A 274 17.19 25.78 9.57
CA PRO A 274 16.65 26.08 10.90
C PRO A 274 16.26 24.84 11.72
N ASN A 275 15.81 23.78 11.04
CA ASN A 275 15.47 22.49 11.61
C ASN A 275 16.19 21.37 10.83
N PRO A 276 17.47 21.11 11.12
CA PRO A 276 18.27 20.20 10.30
C PRO A 276 17.84 18.76 10.51
N THR A 277 17.21 18.17 9.48
CA THR A 277 16.88 16.74 9.46
C THR A 277 17.87 15.91 8.64
N ILE A 278 18.83 16.58 7.97
CA ILE A 278 19.84 15.91 7.14
C ILE A 278 21.13 16.74 7.03
N THR A 279 22.26 16.04 7.01
CA THR A 279 23.55 16.57 6.59
C THR A 279 23.81 16.16 5.14
N LEU A 280 24.10 17.13 4.29
CA LEU A 280 24.40 16.91 2.87
C LEU A 280 25.91 17.09 2.64
N PHE A 281 26.47 16.28 1.76
CA PHE A 281 27.88 16.36 1.37
C PHE A 281 27.96 16.52 -0.15
N PHE A 282 28.30 17.74 -0.59
CA PHE A 282 28.33 18.13 -2.00
C PHE A 282 27.00 17.83 -2.72
N PRO A 283 25.86 18.40 -2.28
CA PRO A 283 24.61 18.24 -3.02
C PRO A 283 24.76 18.78 -4.45
N THR A 284 24.40 18.03 -5.49
CA THR A 284 24.57 18.46 -6.88
C THR A 284 23.25 18.70 -7.59
N GLY A 285 22.48 17.65 -7.91
CA GLY A 285 21.19 17.75 -8.58
C GLY A 285 20.04 18.03 -7.61
N ILE A 286 19.11 18.88 -8.02
CA ILE A 286 17.89 19.23 -7.27
C ILE A 286 16.70 19.18 -8.21
N ILE A 287 15.62 18.52 -7.79
CA ILE A 287 14.30 18.62 -8.43
C ILE A 287 13.19 18.66 -7.38
N LEU A 288 12.06 19.26 -7.74
CA LEU A 288 10.85 19.28 -6.95
C LEU A 288 9.76 18.42 -7.58
N ASP A 289 8.96 17.76 -6.74
CA ASP A 289 7.69 17.18 -7.18
C ASP A 289 6.58 18.26 -7.25
N ALA A 290 5.38 17.86 -7.67
CA ALA A 290 4.25 18.80 -7.80
C ALA A 290 3.80 19.43 -6.47
N ASP A 291 4.09 18.80 -5.33
CA ASP A 291 3.76 19.29 -3.98
C ASP A 291 4.96 20.00 -3.32
N LYS A 292 6.00 20.32 -4.11
CA LYS A 292 7.25 20.98 -3.69
C LYS A 292 8.09 20.18 -2.68
N TYR A 293 7.96 18.86 -2.64
CA TYR A 293 8.95 18.03 -1.96
C TYR A 293 10.27 18.02 -2.73
N LEU A 294 11.36 18.20 -2.01
CA LEU A 294 12.72 18.35 -2.51
C LEU A 294 13.43 17.00 -2.64
N PHE A 295 13.96 16.72 -3.83
CA PHE A 295 14.78 15.57 -4.14
C PHE A 295 16.19 16.02 -4.50
N ILE A 296 17.18 15.49 -3.81
CA ILE A 296 18.57 15.96 -3.87
C ILE A 296 19.50 14.79 -4.16
N VAL A 297 20.43 15.00 -5.08
CA VAL A 297 21.61 14.13 -5.23
C VAL A 297 22.64 14.53 -4.17
N ASP A 298 22.84 13.68 -3.17
CA ASP A 298 23.87 13.85 -2.13
C ASP A 298 25.14 13.11 -2.58
N GLN A 299 25.90 13.78 -3.46
CA GLN A 299 26.96 13.21 -4.31
C GLN A 299 28.00 12.42 -3.50
N TYR A 300 28.60 13.04 -2.48
CA TYR A 300 29.68 12.41 -1.70
C TYR A 300 29.16 11.31 -0.78
N SER A 301 27.89 11.40 -0.36
CA SER A 301 27.21 10.33 0.36
C SER A 301 26.72 9.20 -0.56
N ASN A 302 26.88 9.33 -1.88
CA ASN A 302 26.52 8.34 -2.90
C ASN A 302 25.05 7.93 -2.87
N ARG A 303 24.14 8.89 -2.64
CA ARG A 303 22.72 8.61 -2.45
C ARG A 303 21.83 9.71 -3.02
N ILE A 304 20.56 9.36 -3.26
CA ILE A 304 19.48 10.31 -3.54
C ILE A 304 18.62 10.41 -2.29
N VAL A 305 18.32 11.62 -1.86
CA VAL A 305 17.52 11.90 -0.65
C VAL A 305 16.29 12.72 -1.02
N GLY A 306 15.17 12.50 -0.33
CA GLY A 306 13.93 13.21 -0.53
C GLY A 306 13.38 13.75 0.77
N SER A 307 12.84 14.97 0.75
CA SER A 307 12.09 15.52 1.88
C SER A 307 10.75 14.79 2.06
N GLY A 308 10.27 14.69 3.30
CA GLY A 308 8.93 14.22 3.62
C GLY A 308 8.45 14.82 4.94
N LEU A 309 7.28 14.37 5.42
CA LEU A 309 6.64 14.88 6.64
C LEU A 309 7.53 14.82 7.89
N ASN A 310 8.40 13.81 7.97
CA ASN A 310 9.32 13.58 9.09
C ASN A 310 10.76 14.07 8.79
N GLY A 311 10.91 14.94 7.80
CA GLY A 311 12.21 15.38 7.29
C GLY A 311 12.73 14.54 6.11
N PHE A 312 14.00 14.74 5.80
CA PHE A 312 14.66 14.04 4.69
C PHE A 312 14.96 12.57 5.00
N ARG A 313 14.81 11.71 4.01
CA ARG A 313 15.24 10.31 4.06
C ARG A 313 15.99 9.91 2.80
N CYS A 314 16.78 8.86 2.93
CA CYS A 314 17.44 8.23 1.78
C CYS A 314 16.41 7.45 0.95
N LEU A 315 16.41 7.68 -0.36
CA LEU A 315 15.52 7.02 -1.32
C LEU A 315 16.25 5.92 -2.09
N VAL A 316 17.47 6.21 -2.54
CA VAL A 316 18.29 5.37 -3.42
C VAL A 316 19.76 5.50 -3.03
N GLY A 317 20.55 4.43 -3.17
CA GLY A 317 21.99 4.45 -2.85
C GLY A 317 22.29 4.37 -1.35
N CYS A 318 21.32 3.90 -0.55
CA CYS A 318 21.43 3.86 0.91
C CYS A 318 22.35 2.75 1.44
N HIS A 319 22.92 1.93 0.56
CA HIS A 319 23.80 0.80 0.88
C HIS A 319 25.30 1.15 0.71
N GLY A 320 25.61 2.45 0.75
CA GLY A 320 26.95 2.97 0.58
C GLY A 320 27.41 3.00 -0.88
N ARG A 321 28.67 3.42 -1.04
CA ARG A 321 29.34 3.52 -2.34
C ARG A 321 29.55 2.14 -2.97
N GLY A 322 29.29 2.02 -4.27
CA GLY A 322 29.71 0.86 -5.06
C GLY A 322 29.08 0.83 -6.44
N SER A 323 29.23 -0.30 -7.13
CA SER A 323 28.77 -0.52 -8.50
C SER A 323 27.60 -1.51 -8.62
N GLN A 324 27.14 -2.07 -7.51
CA GLN A 324 25.95 -2.94 -7.48
C GLN A 324 24.68 -2.19 -7.92
N SER A 325 23.62 -2.92 -8.25
CA SER A 325 22.34 -2.33 -8.70
C SER A 325 21.74 -1.38 -7.67
N ASN A 326 21.92 -1.66 -6.38
CA ASN A 326 21.41 -0.88 -5.26
C ASN A 326 22.39 0.16 -4.69
N GLN A 327 23.53 0.34 -5.35
CA GLN A 327 24.58 1.27 -4.96
C GLN A 327 24.80 2.29 -6.08
N LEU A 328 25.26 3.47 -5.68
CA LEU A 328 25.71 4.52 -6.58
C LEU A 328 27.16 4.86 -6.25
N GLN A 329 27.85 5.50 -7.19
CA GLN A 329 29.18 6.05 -6.97
C GLN A 329 29.24 7.47 -7.53
N ASN A 330 29.20 8.42 -6.60
CA ASN A 330 29.30 9.85 -6.86
C ASN A 330 28.29 10.30 -7.94
N PRO A 331 26.98 10.06 -7.71
CA PRO A 331 25.93 10.44 -8.64
C PRO A 331 25.89 11.96 -8.81
N PHE A 332 25.41 12.46 -9.96
CA PHE A 332 25.51 13.90 -10.27
C PHE A 332 24.16 14.59 -10.50
N SER A 333 23.31 14.05 -11.35
CA SER A 333 22.02 14.62 -11.73
C SER A 333 20.92 13.57 -11.62
N LEU A 334 19.68 14.04 -11.43
CA LEU A 334 18.50 13.20 -11.45
C LEU A 334 17.36 13.82 -12.26
N SER A 335 16.48 12.99 -12.79
CA SER A 335 15.23 13.41 -13.47
C SER A 335 14.13 12.38 -13.25
N PHE A 336 12.88 12.84 -13.25
CA PHE A 336 11.71 11.94 -13.24
C PHE A 336 11.22 11.64 -14.66
N ASP A 337 10.67 10.45 -14.86
CA ASP A 337 9.74 10.21 -15.97
C ASP A 337 8.29 10.54 -15.55
N HIS A 338 7.37 10.52 -16.50
CA HIS A 338 5.94 10.75 -16.26
C HIS A 338 5.33 9.76 -15.26
N TYR A 339 5.94 8.59 -15.09
CA TYR A 339 5.51 7.56 -14.15
C TYR A 339 6.09 7.77 -12.73
N GLY A 340 6.98 8.75 -12.55
CA GLY A 340 7.66 9.06 -11.31
C GLY A 340 8.89 8.20 -11.00
N ASN A 341 9.38 7.42 -11.96
CA ASN A 341 10.65 6.70 -11.84
C ASN A 341 11.82 7.68 -11.81
N ILE A 342 12.86 7.39 -11.02
CA ILE A 342 14.05 8.24 -10.93
C ILE A 342 15.11 7.74 -11.90
N PHE A 343 15.61 8.64 -12.74
CA PHE A 343 16.80 8.43 -13.55
C PHE A 343 17.96 9.19 -12.91
N VAL A 344 19.10 8.54 -12.74
CA VAL A 344 20.29 9.10 -12.07
C VAL A 344 21.51 8.91 -12.95
N THR A 345 22.32 9.97 -13.09
CA THR A 345 23.67 9.85 -13.65
C THR A 345 24.61 9.30 -12.58
N ASP A 346 24.96 8.02 -12.68
CA ASP A 346 25.88 7.33 -11.77
C ASP A 346 27.32 7.52 -12.25
N ARG A 347 27.81 8.75 -12.06
CA ARG A 347 28.93 9.35 -12.79
C ARG A 347 30.21 8.53 -12.78
N LEU A 348 30.68 8.09 -11.61
CA LEU A 348 31.94 7.34 -11.51
C LEU A 348 31.77 5.85 -11.83
N ASN A 349 30.54 5.37 -12.03
CA ASN A 349 30.26 4.06 -12.60
C ASN A 349 29.98 4.15 -14.12
N HIS A 350 30.12 5.34 -14.72
CA HIS A 350 29.97 5.58 -16.16
C HIS A 350 28.64 5.05 -16.73
N ARG A 351 27.55 5.21 -15.97
CA ARG A 351 26.24 4.65 -16.34
C ARG A 351 25.08 5.55 -15.95
N ILE A 352 23.92 5.29 -16.55
CA ILE A 352 22.64 5.85 -16.15
C ILE A 352 21.81 4.75 -15.49
N GLN A 353 21.37 5.00 -14.26
CA GLN A 353 20.54 4.08 -13.48
C GLN A 353 19.10 4.57 -13.44
N LYS A 354 18.14 3.67 -13.68
CA LYS A 354 16.70 3.91 -13.53
C LYS A 354 16.18 3.14 -12.31
N PHE A 355 15.58 3.85 -11.37
CA PHE A 355 14.92 3.29 -10.19
C PHE A 355 13.42 3.39 -10.37
N LEU A 356 12.74 2.25 -10.32
CA LEU A 356 11.30 2.20 -10.53
C LEU A 356 10.60 2.76 -9.29
N LEU A 357 9.73 3.74 -9.50
CA LEU A 357 8.75 4.11 -8.49
C LEU A 357 7.94 2.86 -8.23
N MET A 358 7.93 2.41 -7.00
CA MET A 358 6.96 1.42 -6.56
C MET A 358 5.64 2.17 -6.49
N LYS A 359 4.99 2.25 -7.65
CA LYS A 359 3.57 2.48 -7.71
C LYS A 359 2.94 1.41 -6.82
N ASP A 360 1.83 1.75 -6.18
CA ASP A 360 0.93 0.77 -5.60
C ASP A 360 0.28 -0.10 -6.70
N SER A 361 1.05 -0.58 -7.69
CA SER A 361 0.65 -1.60 -8.64
C SER A 361 0.48 -2.90 -7.84
N PHE A 362 -0.75 -3.06 -7.36
CA PHE A 362 -1.25 -4.06 -6.42
C PHE A 362 -0.88 -3.86 -4.96
N VAL A 363 -1.06 -2.63 -4.46
CA VAL A 363 -1.65 -2.41 -3.13
C VAL A 363 -3.01 -1.75 -3.34
N GLY A 364 -4.03 -2.60 -3.47
CA GLY A 364 -5.43 -2.31 -3.20
C GLY A 364 -6.08 -1.06 -3.81
N LEU A 365 -7.12 -1.28 -4.62
CA LEU A 365 -8.31 -0.47 -4.42
C LEU A 365 -8.57 -0.38 -2.90
N THR A 366 -8.54 0.86 -2.42
CA THR A 366 -8.79 1.34 -1.05
C THR A 366 -7.64 1.10 -0.07
N GLN A 367 -7.07 2.17 0.52
CA GLN A 367 -6.60 2.25 1.91
C GLN A 367 -6.54 3.72 2.39
N GLY A 368 -7.73 4.30 2.64
CA GLY A 368 -7.84 5.41 3.59
C GLY A 368 -7.67 4.92 5.05
N PRO A 369 -7.58 5.82 6.05
CA PRO A 369 -7.52 5.45 7.48
C PRO A 369 -8.70 4.56 7.93
N ILE A 370 -9.83 4.64 7.22
CA ILE A 370 -11.02 3.80 7.43
C ILE A 370 -10.81 2.35 7.01
N LEU A 371 -9.86 2.06 6.10
CA LEU A 371 -9.68 0.70 5.59
C LEU A 371 -8.44 -0.02 6.15
N LEU A 372 -7.40 0.69 6.59
CA LEU A 372 -6.32 0.10 7.38
C LEU A 372 -6.89 -0.49 8.70
N THR A 373 -7.85 0.22 9.29
CA THR A 373 -8.65 -0.28 10.42
C THR A 373 -9.52 -1.48 10.00
N THR A 374 -10.10 -1.51 8.80
CA THR A 374 -10.84 -2.70 8.34
C THR A 374 -9.95 -3.90 8.05
N TYR A 375 -8.76 -3.74 7.46
CA TYR A 375 -7.84 -4.85 7.19
C TYR A 375 -7.20 -5.40 8.47
N ASP A 376 -6.89 -4.53 9.42
CA ASP A 376 -6.43 -4.96 10.75
C ASP A 376 -7.58 -5.64 11.52
N SER A 377 -8.81 -5.11 11.43
CA SER A 377 -9.99 -5.77 11.99
C SER A 377 -10.31 -7.12 11.32
N LEU A 378 -10.11 -7.23 10.01
CA LEU A 378 -10.28 -8.46 9.24
C LEU A 378 -9.18 -9.47 9.58
N CYS A 379 -7.95 -9.02 9.82
CA CYS A 379 -6.84 -9.83 10.29
C CYS A 379 -7.15 -10.41 11.69
N ARG A 380 -7.54 -9.56 12.64
CA ARG A 380 -8.00 -9.94 13.99
C ARG A 380 -9.16 -10.92 13.93
N PHE A 381 -10.20 -10.58 13.17
CA PHE A 381 -11.39 -11.40 13.02
C PHE A 381 -11.09 -12.74 12.35
N ARG A 382 -10.24 -12.78 11.31
CA ARG A 382 -9.84 -14.01 10.64
C ARG A 382 -9.05 -14.94 11.56
N CYS A 383 -8.10 -14.42 12.33
CA CYS A 383 -7.34 -15.22 13.30
C CYS A 383 -8.25 -15.77 14.40
N PHE A 384 -9.13 -14.94 14.95
CA PHE A 384 -10.14 -15.34 15.92
C PHE A 384 -11.08 -16.41 15.37
N LEU A 385 -11.67 -16.18 14.18
CA LEU A 385 -12.63 -17.09 13.54
C LEU A 385 -11.97 -18.43 13.18
N LYS A 386 -10.72 -18.42 12.72
CA LYS A 386 -9.95 -19.64 12.46
C LYS A 386 -9.78 -20.47 13.74
N GLY A 387 -9.38 -19.84 14.85
CA GLY A 387 -9.24 -20.52 16.13
C GLY A 387 -10.57 -21.06 16.67
N LEU A 388 -11.62 -20.24 16.63
CA LEU A 388 -12.96 -20.60 17.09
C LEU A 388 -13.54 -21.78 16.29
N THR A 389 -13.49 -21.71 14.96
CA THR A 389 -14.00 -22.79 14.10
C THR A 389 -13.23 -24.10 14.32
N GLN A 390 -11.92 -24.02 14.51
CA GLN A 390 -11.09 -25.19 14.83
C GLN A 390 -11.49 -25.82 16.16
N PHE A 391 -11.69 -25.01 17.21
CA PHE A 391 -12.15 -25.50 18.50
C PHE A 391 -13.53 -26.14 18.41
N CYS A 392 -14.52 -25.42 17.86
CA CYS A 392 -15.89 -25.90 17.77
C CYS A 392 -15.98 -27.20 16.98
N SER A 393 -15.23 -27.33 15.88
CA SER A 393 -15.23 -28.56 15.09
C SER A 393 -14.71 -29.77 15.86
N ALA A 394 -13.63 -29.64 16.64
CA ALA A 394 -13.10 -30.74 17.45
C ALA A 394 -14.12 -31.16 18.52
N TRP A 395 -14.75 -30.19 19.17
CA TRP A 395 -15.69 -30.43 20.26
C TRP A 395 -17.08 -30.92 19.79
N ILE A 396 -17.49 -30.61 18.56
CA ILE A 396 -18.67 -31.23 17.94
C ILE A 396 -18.48 -32.75 17.79
N LEU A 397 -17.30 -33.22 17.37
CA LEU A 397 -17.02 -34.66 17.25
C LEU A 397 -17.05 -35.37 18.61
N VAL A 398 -16.50 -34.73 19.64
CA VAL A 398 -16.58 -35.20 21.03
C VAL A 398 -18.04 -35.28 21.46
N PHE A 399 -18.84 -34.25 21.18
CA PHE A 399 -20.24 -34.22 21.57
C PHE A 399 -21.07 -35.30 20.86
N VAL A 400 -20.87 -35.51 19.55
CA VAL A 400 -21.53 -36.59 18.81
C VAL A 400 -21.15 -37.95 19.39
N THR A 401 -19.90 -38.11 19.83
CA THR A 401 -19.42 -39.33 20.50
C THR A 401 -20.10 -39.51 21.86
N ILE A 402 -20.26 -38.44 22.64
CA ILE A 402 -20.94 -38.46 23.94
C ILE A 402 -22.43 -38.74 23.79
N ASP A 403 -23.14 -38.13 22.83
CA ASP A 403 -24.55 -38.42 22.59
C ASP A 403 -24.76 -39.89 22.25
N ARG A 404 -23.89 -40.45 21.38
CA ARG A 404 -23.90 -41.88 21.06
C ARG A 404 -23.63 -42.74 22.28
N TRP A 405 -22.61 -42.40 23.06
CA TRP A 405 -22.26 -43.09 24.29
C TRP A 405 -23.41 -43.10 25.30
N LEU A 406 -24.06 -41.95 25.53
CA LEU A 406 -25.22 -41.84 26.41
C LEU A 406 -26.38 -42.73 25.93
N ARG A 407 -26.70 -42.70 24.63
CA ARG A 407 -27.79 -43.51 24.06
C ARG A 407 -27.52 -45.01 24.13
N THR A 408 -26.27 -45.44 23.98
CA THR A 408 -25.91 -46.86 24.02
C THR A 408 -25.70 -47.39 25.43
N CYS A 409 -25.06 -46.62 26.31
CA CYS A 409 -24.69 -47.06 27.65
C CYS A 409 -25.78 -46.76 28.69
N PHE A 410 -26.57 -45.70 28.48
CA PHE A 410 -27.58 -45.22 29.43
C PHE A 410 -28.88 -44.79 28.74
N PRO A 411 -29.60 -45.70 28.05
CA PRO A 411 -30.73 -45.34 27.18
C PRO A 411 -31.86 -44.57 27.90
N PHE A 412 -32.19 -44.94 29.15
CA PHE A 412 -33.22 -44.27 29.94
C PHE A 412 -32.83 -42.86 30.39
N LYS A 413 -31.54 -42.65 30.72
CA LYS A 413 -31.03 -41.31 31.08
C LYS A 413 -30.87 -40.44 29.83
N ALA A 414 -30.47 -41.03 28.70
CA ALA A 414 -30.31 -40.33 27.44
C ALA A 414 -31.61 -39.65 26.97
N ASN A 415 -32.78 -40.27 27.17
CA ASN A 415 -34.06 -39.63 26.82
C ASN A 415 -34.37 -38.38 27.65
N LYS A 416 -33.87 -38.32 28.89
CA LYS A 416 -34.01 -37.13 29.76
C LYS A 416 -32.92 -36.08 29.50
N TRP A 417 -31.71 -36.52 29.16
CA TRP A 417 -30.54 -35.65 29.04
C TRP A 417 -30.33 -35.12 27.61
N CYS A 418 -30.54 -35.92 26.58
CA CYS A 418 -30.39 -35.56 25.17
C CYS A 418 -31.69 -34.97 24.58
N THR A 419 -32.23 -33.94 25.24
CA THR A 419 -33.38 -33.17 24.73
C THR A 419 -32.92 -32.04 23.81
N HIS A 420 -33.79 -31.57 22.91
CA HIS A 420 -33.47 -30.45 22.01
C HIS A 420 -33.01 -29.20 22.77
N LYS A 421 -33.63 -28.89 23.92
CA LYS A 421 -33.24 -27.77 24.77
C LYS A 421 -31.82 -27.93 25.32
N ASN A 422 -31.49 -29.11 25.85
CA ASN A 422 -30.16 -29.36 26.43
C ASN A 422 -29.08 -29.37 25.36
N VAL A 423 -29.37 -29.88 24.16
CA VAL A 423 -28.43 -29.83 23.03
C VAL A 423 -28.08 -28.39 22.68
N ILE A 424 -29.08 -27.50 22.57
CA ILE A 424 -28.83 -26.07 22.32
C ILE A 424 -27.96 -25.45 23.42
N ILE A 425 -28.28 -25.72 24.69
CA ILE A 425 -27.51 -25.18 25.83
C ILE A 425 -26.05 -25.62 25.73
N VAL A 426 -25.79 -26.91 25.50
CA VAL A 426 -24.42 -27.44 25.40
C VAL A 426 -23.69 -26.84 24.19
N THR A 427 -24.34 -26.70 23.04
CA THR A 427 -23.73 -26.05 21.86
C THR A 427 -23.36 -24.59 22.15
N ILE A 428 -24.24 -23.84 22.84
CA ILE A 428 -23.94 -22.46 23.25
C ILE A 428 -22.77 -22.43 24.24
N CYS A 429 -22.72 -23.33 25.23
CA CYS A 429 -21.60 -23.40 26.16
C CYS A 429 -20.26 -23.66 25.45
N ILE A 430 -20.23 -24.55 24.45
CA ILE A 430 -19.03 -24.82 23.64
C ILE A 430 -18.59 -23.55 22.89
N MET A 431 -19.54 -22.83 22.29
CA MET A 431 -19.25 -21.55 21.63
C MET A 431 -18.68 -20.52 22.61
N ILE A 432 -19.24 -20.40 23.82
CA ILE A 432 -18.75 -19.47 24.85
C ILE A 432 -17.33 -19.84 25.32
N ILE A 433 -17.06 -21.12 25.54
CA ILE A 433 -15.71 -21.58 25.93
C ILE A 433 -14.72 -21.32 24.78
N GLY A 434 -15.09 -21.67 23.56
CA GLY A 434 -14.24 -21.47 22.38
C GLY A 434 -13.91 -19.99 22.13
N THR A 435 -14.90 -19.11 22.25
CA THR A 435 -14.72 -17.66 22.10
C THR A 435 -13.83 -17.07 23.19
N SER A 436 -14.03 -17.49 24.44
CA SER A 436 -13.21 -17.05 25.57
C SER A 436 -11.73 -17.45 25.39
N LEU A 437 -11.50 -18.71 25.01
CA LEU A 437 -10.16 -19.26 24.79
C LEU A 437 -9.40 -18.52 23.67
N HIS A 438 -10.08 -18.14 22.59
CA HIS A 438 -9.46 -17.48 21.42
C HIS A 438 -9.55 -15.96 21.43
N SER A 439 -10.16 -15.34 22.44
CA SER A 439 -10.35 -13.89 22.54
C SER A 439 -9.05 -13.08 22.42
N HIS A 440 -7.94 -13.61 22.94
CA HIS A 440 -6.61 -13.00 22.82
C HIS A 440 -6.14 -12.81 21.36
N MET A 441 -6.70 -13.54 20.39
CA MET A 441 -6.40 -13.38 18.95
C MET A 441 -6.92 -12.06 18.37
N LEU A 442 -7.81 -11.36 19.07
CA LEU A 442 -8.29 -10.02 18.70
C LEU A 442 -7.21 -8.94 18.92
N SER A 443 -6.09 -9.28 19.56
CA SER A 443 -4.91 -8.41 19.70
C SER A 443 -3.83 -8.67 18.63
N ALA A 444 -4.07 -9.58 17.69
CA ALA A 444 -3.21 -9.76 16.52
C ALA A 444 -3.24 -8.53 15.61
N GLN A 445 -2.14 -8.29 14.90
CA GLN A 445 -1.99 -7.21 13.94
C GLN A 445 -1.46 -7.72 12.61
N LEU A 446 -1.70 -6.94 11.56
CA LEU A 446 -1.16 -7.21 10.24
C LEU A 446 0.36 -6.95 10.20
N LEU A 447 1.15 -8.02 10.11
CA LEU A 447 2.60 -7.97 9.92
C LEU A 447 2.91 -7.90 8.42
N GLY A 448 3.35 -6.73 7.98
CA GLY A 448 3.96 -6.56 6.65
C GLY A 448 5.44 -6.95 6.70
N ARG A 449 5.81 -8.10 6.13
CA ARG A 449 7.19 -8.33 5.68
C ARG A 449 7.22 -8.25 4.16
N LEU A 450 7.75 -7.14 3.66
CA LEU A 450 8.10 -6.98 2.25
C LEU A 450 9.37 -7.80 1.96
N GLN A 451 9.20 -9.01 1.45
CA GLN A 451 10.21 -9.56 0.53
C GLN A 451 9.79 -9.21 -0.91
N PRO A 452 10.75 -8.93 -1.81
CA PRO A 452 10.42 -8.60 -3.21
C PRO A 452 9.81 -9.82 -3.90
N GLY A 453 8.63 -9.66 -4.50
CA GLY A 453 8.03 -10.63 -5.43
C GLY A 453 6.90 -11.52 -4.89
N ILE A 454 6.67 -11.60 -3.57
CA ILE A 454 5.51 -12.31 -3.01
C ILE A 454 5.00 -11.53 -1.79
N ALA A 455 3.90 -10.79 -1.96
CA ALA A 455 3.19 -10.17 -0.84
C ALA A 455 2.53 -11.25 0.03
N THR A 456 3.25 -11.75 1.03
CA THR A 456 2.64 -12.53 2.11
C THR A 456 2.36 -11.61 3.29
N SER A 457 1.13 -11.10 3.35
CA SER A 457 0.65 -10.45 4.57
C SER A 457 0.47 -11.53 5.64
N ALA A 458 1.28 -11.49 6.70
CA ALA A 458 1.13 -12.38 7.84
C ALA A 458 0.33 -11.66 8.94
N CYS A 459 -0.50 -12.39 9.68
CA CYS A 459 -1.18 -11.87 10.87
C CYS A 459 -0.49 -12.43 12.11
N GLY A 460 -0.11 -11.58 13.05
CA GLY A 460 0.62 -12.02 14.25
C GLY A 460 0.75 -10.92 15.30
N PRO A 461 1.53 -11.15 16.37
CA PRO A 461 1.73 -10.15 17.41
C PRO A 461 2.40 -8.88 16.86
N ALA A 462 1.90 -7.73 17.29
CA ALA A 462 2.35 -6.38 16.90
C ALA A 462 3.84 -6.13 17.13
N ASP A 463 4.32 -6.55 18.30
CA ASP A 463 5.69 -6.43 18.75
C ASP A 463 6.30 -7.84 18.83
N PRO A 464 7.23 -8.21 17.91
CA PRO A 464 7.87 -9.51 17.90
C PRO A 464 8.65 -9.84 19.18
N PHE A 465 8.98 -8.85 20.01
CA PHE A 465 9.78 -9.01 21.23
C PHE A 465 8.98 -8.75 22.51
N GLY A 466 7.69 -8.46 22.39
CA GLY A 466 6.82 -8.15 23.53
C GLY A 466 6.33 -9.39 24.31
N LEU A 467 5.78 -9.15 25.50
CA LEU A 467 5.16 -10.18 26.36
C LEU A 467 4.09 -11.00 25.61
N TYR A 468 3.30 -10.36 24.75
CA TYR A 468 2.27 -11.03 23.96
C TYR A 468 2.86 -11.95 22.88
N ALA A 469 3.96 -11.58 22.23
CA ALA A 469 4.63 -12.44 21.27
C ALA A 469 5.21 -13.70 21.94
N ASN A 470 5.76 -13.56 23.15
CA ASN A 470 6.20 -14.71 23.94
C ASN A 470 5.05 -15.63 24.32
N PHE A 471 3.91 -15.09 24.77
CA PHE A 471 2.71 -15.89 24.99
C PHE A 471 2.25 -16.60 23.70
N TYR A 472 2.15 -15.87 22.59
CA TYR A 472 1.64 -16.35 21.31
C TYR A 472 2.53 -17.43 20.67
N PHE A 473 3.85 -17.27 20.69
CA PHE A 473 4.77 -18.21 20.04
C PHE A 473 5.26 -19.32 20.98
N ALA A 474 5.42 -19.07 22.27
CA ALA A 474 6.01 -20.04 23.19
C ALA A 474 4.98 -20.79 24.04
N GLN A 475 3.85 -20.18 24.41
CA GLN A 475 2.91 -20.79 25.37
C GLN A 475 1.62 -21.28 24.71
N TRP A 476 1.05 -20.47 23.82
CA TRP A 476 -0.22 -20.74 23.15
C TRP A 476 -0.27 -22.07 22.38
N PRO A 477 0.77 -22.50 21.64
CA PRO A 477 0.76 -23.79 20.95
C PRO A 477 0.47 -24.98 21.87
N PHE A 478 0.97 -24.96 23.11
CA PHE A 478 0.72 -26.03 24.09
C PHE A 478 -0.73 -26.05 24.57
N ILE A 479 -1.31 -24.87 24.84
CA ILE A 479 -2.71 -24.72 25.22
C ILE A 479 -3.61 -25.23 24.09
N GLN A 480 -3.29 -24.88 22.84
CA GLN A 480 -4.05 -25.31 21.68
C GLN A 480 -4.00 -26.84 21.50
N VAL A 481 -2.82 -27.47 21.60
CA VAL A 481 -2.69 -28.93 21.52
C VAL A 481 -3.48 -29.65 22.61
N PHE A 482 -3.48 -29.10 23.83
CA PHE A 482 -4.20 -29.69 24.95
C PHE A 482 -5.72 -29.72 24.72
N PHE A 483 -6.31 -28.58 24.36
CA PHE A 483 -7.77 -28.45 24.19
C PHE A 483 -8.31 -28.93 22.85
N VAL A 484 -7.50 -28.90 21.79
CA VAL A 484 -7.94 -29.26 20.43
C VAL A 484 -7.54 -30.67 20.06
N CYS A 485 -6.53 -31.28 20.70
CA CYS A 485 -6.08 -32.64 20.37
C CYS A 485 -6.17 -33.60 21.55
N LEU A 486 -5.48 -33.35 22.67
CA LEU A 486 -5.33 -34.35 23.74
C LEU A 486 -6.66 -34.66 24.45
N ILE A 487 -7.41 -33.64 24.87
CA ILE A 487 -8.71 -33.85 25.52
C ILE A 487 -9.72 -34.51 24.56
N PRO A 488 -9.94 -34.00 23.33
CA PRO A 488 -10.88 -34.62 22.41
C PRO A 488 -10.58 -36.10 22.10
N VAL A 489 -9.32 -36.45 21.83
CA VAL A 489 -8.93 -37.84 21.52
C VAL A 489 -9.18 -38.75 22.70
N THR A 490 -8.79 -38.33 23.91
CA THR A 490 -8.96 -39.16 25.11
C THR A 490 -10.43 -39.42 25.41
N LEU A 491 -11.30 -38.40 25.27
CA LEU A 491 -12.74 -38.55 25.42
C LEU A 491 -13.37 -39.43 24.33
N MET A 492 -12.94 -39.27 23.07
CA MET A 492 -13.47 -40.07 21.96
C MET A 492 -13.06 -41.54 22.06
N VAL A 493 -11.80 -41.82 22.41
CA VAL A 493 -11.28 -43.19 22.58
C VAL A 493 -11.94 -43.87 23.78
N SER A 494 -12.01 -43.21 24.94
CA SER A 494 -12.68 -43.76 26.13
C SER A 494 -14.15 -44.04 25.88
N GLY A 495 -14.88 -43.08 25.29
CA GLY A 495 -16.27 -43.26 24.88
C GLY A 495 -16.44 -44.45 23.93
N SER A 496 -15.57 -44.58 22.92
CA SER A 496 -15.62 -45.69 21.96
C SER A 496 -15.38 -47.06 22.60
N ILE A 497 -14.45 -47.16 23.54
CA ILE A 497 -14.18 -48.39 24.30
C ILE A 497 -15.41 -48.79 25.12
N ASP A 498 -16.04 -47.84 25.81
CA ASP A 498 -17.21 -48.11 26.65
C ASP A 498 -18.44 -48.52 25.84
N ILE A 499 -18.66 -47.87 24.69
CA ILE A 499 -19.71 -48.28 23.75
C ILE A 499 -19.45 -49.72 23.30
N HIS A 500 -18.23 -50.04 22.89
CA HIS A 500 -17.89 -51.38 22.42
C HIS A 500 -18.12 -52.44 23.49
N ARG A 501 -17.64 -52.21 24.72
CA ARG A 501 -17.87 -53.10 25.88
C ARG A 501 -19.35 -53.30 26.17
N THR A 502 -20.14 -52.23 26.09
CA THR A 502 -21.59 -52.28 26.35
C THR A 502 -22.33 -53.07 25.28
N ILE A 503 -21.98 -52.87 24.01
CA ILE A 503 -22.55 -53.63 22.88
C ILE A 503 -22.21 -55.12 23.00
N GLN A 504 -20.95 -55.46 23.34
CA GLN A 504 -20.56 -56.86 23.54
C GLN A 504 -21.37 -57.54 24.67
N LYS A 505 -21.54 -56.86 25.81
CA LYS A 505 -22.38 -57.33 26.92
C LYS A 505 -23.86 -57.48 26.55
N THR A 506 -24.35 -56.63 25.64
CA THR A 506 -25.74 -56.69 25.17
C THR A 506 -25.93 -57.83 24.16
N LYS A 507 -24.94 -58.09 23.30
CA LYS A 507 -24.94 -59.21 22.35
C LYS A 507 -25.01 -60.57 23.07
N SER A 508 -24.27 -60.74 24.16
CA SER A 508 -24.32 -61.97 24.97
C SER A 508 -25.67 -62.17 25.68
N ARG A 509 -26.37 -61.08 26.07
CA ARG A 509 -27.73 -61.12 26.65
C ARG A 509 -28.85 -61.32 25.63
N ILE A 510 -28.67 -60.85 24.39
CA ILE A 510 -29.68 -60.99 23.33
C ILE A 510 -29.63 -62.40 22.71
N GLN A 511 -28.47 -63.07 22.68
CA GLN A 511 -28.37 -64.47 22.23
C GLN A 511 -29.22 -65.45 23.07
N THR A 512 -29.62 -65.08 24.29
CA THR A 512 -30.52 -65.87 25.15
C THR A 512 -32.02 -65.55 24.99
N VAL A 513 -32.40 -64.54 24.21
CA VAL A 513 -33.81 -64.12 24.00
C VAL A 513 -34.17 -64.29 22.53
N VAL A 514 -35.24 -65.04 22.24
CA VAL A 514 -35.74 -65.27 20.87
C VAL A 514 -36.32 -63.96 20.31
N MET A 515 -35.51 -63.19 19.58
CA MET A 515 -35.96 -62.04 18.78
C MET A 515 -36.12 -62.44 17.31
N ASN A 516 -37.09 -61.85 16.60
CA ASN A 516 -37.28 -62.04 15.16
C ASN A 516 -36.01 -61.67 14.34
N GLN A 517 -35.61 -62.56 13.42
CA GLN A 517 -34.45 -62.39 12.53
C GLN A 517 -34.30 -61.00 11.88
N PRO A 518 -35.34 -60.36 11.30
CA PRO A 518 -35.20 -59.05 10.67
C PRO A 518 -34.86 -57.91 11.64
N GLN A 519 -35.31 -57.98 12.90
CA GLN A 519 -34.99 -56.97 13.92
C GLN A 519 -33.53 -57.09 14.39
N GLN A 520 -33.02 -58.32 14.54
CA GLN A 520 -31.61 -58.58 14.88
C GLN A 520 -30.67 -58.08 13.78
N LEU A 521 -30.99 -58.33 12.50
CA LEU A 521 -30.23 -57.81 11.36
C LEU A 521 -30.22 -56.27 11.32
N ARG A 522 -31.36 -55.63 11.60
CA ARG A 522 -31.45 -54.16 11.64
C ARG A 522 -30.62 -53.57 12.77
N GLN A 523 -30.68 -54.15 13.98
CA GLN A 523 -29.83 -53.73 15.10
C GLN A 523 -28.36 -53.96 14.78
N ALA A 524 -27.95 -55.13 14.30
CA ALA A 524 -26.56 -55.42 13.94
C ALA A 524 -26.00 -54.45 12.88
N ARG A 525 -26.81 -54.08 11.88
CA ARG A 525 -26.46 -53.06 10.88
C ARG A 525 -26.25 -51.68 11.51
N LEU A 526 -27.16 -51.23 12.38
CA LEU A 526 -27.02 -49.95 13.08
C LEU A 526 -25.77 -49.92 13.97
N HIS A 527 -25.50 -50.99 14.72
CA HIS A 527 -24.28 -51.10 15.54
C HIS A 527 -23.01 -51.05 14.69
N ARG A 528 -22.97 -51.82 13.59
CA ARG A 528 -21.82 -51.83 12.68
C ARG A 528 -21.61 -50.45 12.04
N GLN A 529 -22.68 -49.77 11.63
CA GLN A 529 -22.61 -48.40 11.10
C GLN A 529 -22.10 -47.40 12.14
N MET A 530 -22.57 -47.48 13.40
CA MET A 530 -22.08 -46.61 14.46
C MET A 530 -20.61 -46.85 14.80
N LEU A 531 -20.18 -48.11 14.86
CA LEU A 531 -18.79 -48.48 15.13
C LEU A 531 -17.85 -48.00 14.02
N ILE A 532 -18.24 -48.19 12.75
CA ILE A 532 -17.48 -47.70 11.60
C ILE A 532 -17.34 -46.19 11.65
N LEU A 533 -18.43 -45.46 11.93
CA LEU A 533 -18.36 -43.99 12.04
C LEU A 533 -17.40 -43.55 13.15
N MET A 534 -17.47 -44.17 14.33
CA MET A 534 -16.64 -43.74 15.46
C MET A 534 -15.16 -44.07 15.26
N ILE A 535 -14.84 -45.27 14.75
CA ILE A 535 -13.46 -45.64 14.44
C ILE A 535 -12.91 -44.77 13.31
N SER A 536 -13.67 -44.55 12.24
CA SER A 536 -13.22 -43.69 11.15
C SER A 536 -12.98 -42.26 11.62
N SER A 537 -13.88 -41.66 12.41
CA SER A 537 -13.67 -40.31 12.97
C SER A 537 -12.43 -40.23 13.87
N ILE A 538 -12.13 -41.25 14.69
CA ILE A 538 -10.89 -41.29 15.50
C ILE A 538 -9.65 -41.38 14.61
N MET A 539 -9.67 -42.25 13.59
CA MET A 539 -8.52 -42.43 12.69
C MET A 539 -8.28 -41.17 11.85
N ILE A 540 -9.34 -40.54 11.33
CA ILE A 540 -9.25 -39.28 10.59
C ILE A 540 -8.70 -38.19 11.49
N PHE A 541 -9.21 -38.08 12.71
CA PHE A 541 -8.73 -37.10 13.67
C PHE A 541 -7.23 -37.29 13.96
N PHE A 542 -6.78 -38.52 14.18
CA PHE A 542 -5.37 -38.82 14.43
C PHE A 542 -4.49 -38.45 13.22
N VAL A 543 -4.86 -38.89 12.02
CA VAL A 543 -4.10 -38.64 10.78
C VAL A 543 -4.01 -37.16 10.45
N THR A 544 -5.06 -36.38 10.73
CA THR A 544 -5.13 -34.97 10.31
C THR A 544 -4.74 -33.97 11.41
N THR A 545 -4.94 -34.31 12.69
CA THR A 545 -4.78 -33.36 13.82
C THR A 545 -3.47 -33.58 14.59
N LEU A 546 -2.96 -34.82 14.64
CA LEU A 546 -1.70 -35.10 15.31
C LEU A 546 -0.48 -34.45 14.61
N PRO A 547 -0.32 -34.53 13.27
CA PRO A 547 0.80 -33.87 12.60
C PRO A 547 0.78 -32.35 12.78
N VAL A 548 -0.43 -31.77 12.82
CA VAL A 548 -0.62 -30.34 13.10
C VAL A 548 -0.13 -29.99 14.49
N SER A 549 -0.52 -30.78 15.49
CA SER A 549 -0.12 -30.60 16.89
C SER A 549 1.39 -30.73 17.09
N ILE A 550 2.02 -31.72 16.45
CA ILE A 550 3.47 -31.92 16.51
C ILE A 550 4.21 -30.73 15.89
N ARG A 551 3.79 -30.25 14.70
CA ARG A 551 4.48 -29.16 14.03
C ARG A 551 4.42 -27.85 14.82
N LEU A 552 3.29 -27.56 15.46
CA LEU A 552 3.11 -26.39 16.32
C LEU A 552 4.08 -26.40 17.51
N ILE A 553 4.29 -27.55 18.15
CA ILE A 553 5.27 -27.71 19.24
C ILE A 553 6.71 -27.55 18.71
N VAL A 554 7.04 -28.19 17.58
CA VAL A 554 8.37 -28.05 16.97
C VAL A 554 8.64 -26.60 16.58
N ALA A 555 7.64 -25.86 16.10
CA ALA A 555 7.78 -24.44 15.74
C ALA A 555 8.06 -23.58 16.98
N ALA A 556 7.34 -23.81 18.07
CA ALA A 556 7.58 -23.13 19.34
C ALA A 556 9.01 -23.38 19.86
N TYR A 557 9.48 -24.63 19.74
CA TYR A 557 10.84 -24.99 20.12
C TYR A 557 11.91 -24.35 19.22
N GLU A 558 11.73 -24.38 17.88
CA GLU A 558 12.64 -23.74 16.91
C GLU A 558 12.81 -22.24 17.21
N ILE A 559 11.71 -21.55 17.57
CA ILE A 559 11.71 -20.14 17.98
C ILE A 559 12.47 -19.95 19.30
N SER A 560 12.22 -20.80 20.30
CA SER A 560 12.90 -20.69 21.62
C SER A 560 14.43 -20.87 21.54
N VAL A 561 14.92 -21.60 20.55
CA VAL A 561 16.36 -21.87 20.35
C VAL A 561 16.99 -20.90 19.34
N GLY A 562 16.21 -19.94 18.81
CA GLY A 562 16.72 -18.91 17.90
C GLY A 562 17.14 -19.42 16.53
N LYS A 563 16.58 -20.55 16.05
CA LYS A 563 16.89 -21.06 14.71
C LYS A 563 16.26 -20.16 13.64
N THR A 564 17.07 -19.67 12.69
CA THR A 564 16.60 -18.95 11.52
C THR A 564 16.00 -19.92 10.50
N THR A 565 14.68 -19.87 10.34
CA THR A 565 13.94 -20.75 9.43
C THR A 565 13.73 -20.08 8.07
N ASN A 566 14.02 -20.80 6.97
CA ASN A 566 13.77 -20.32 5.61
C ASN A 566 12.29 -19.99 5.38
N LEU A 567 11.99 -18.85 4.73
CA LEU A 567 10.62 -18.40 4.47
C LEU A 567 9.82 -19.43 3.64
N ILE A 568 10.46 -20.09 2.68
CA ILE A 568 9.84 -21.15 1.86
C ILE A 568 9.35 -22.32 2.73
N LYS A 569 10.11 -22.67 3.77
CA LYS A 569 9.73 -23.72 4.72
C LYS A 569 8.51 -23.28 5.55
N ILE A 570 8.46 -22.02 5.99
CA ILE A 570 7.33 -21.47 6.76
C ILE A 570 6.04 -21.44 5.93
N ILE A 571 6.11 -21.00 4.67
CA ILE A 571 4.95 -20.94 3.77
C ILE A 571 4.44 -22.35 3.44
N SER A 572 5.36 -23.28 3.11
CA SER A 572 5.03 -24.68 2.86
C SER A 572 4.39 -25.35 4.08
N ASP A 573 4.99 -25.18 5.26
CA ASP A 573 4.46 -25.72 6.52
C ASP A 573 3.06 -25.17 6.80
N THR A 574 2.85 -23.86 6.66
CA THR A 574 1.54 -23.22 6.92
C THR A 574 0.47 -23.69 5.95
N GLY A 575 0.83 -23.89 4.67
CA GLY A 575 -0.07 -24.43 3.65
C GLY A 575 -0.49 -25.87 3.94
N ILE A 576 0.48 -26.76 4.21
CA ILE A 576 0.23 -28.18 4.51
C ILE A 576 -0.67 -28.32 5.75
N LEU A 577 -0.39 -27.56 6.81
CA LEU A 577 -1.19 -27.58 8.04
C LEU A 577 -2.65 -27.15 7.79
N THR A 578 -2.85 -26.13 6.95
CA THR A 578 -4.19 -25.63 6.61
C THR A 578 -4.98 -26.66 5.79
N ILE A 579 -4.31 -27.37 4.87
CA ILE A 579 -4.92 -28.43 4.07
C ILE A 579 -5.32 -29.61 4.97
N LEU A 580 -4.42 -30.10 5.82
CA LEU A 580 -4.70 -31.23 6.73
C LEU A 580 -5.90 -30.95 7.63
N LEU A 581 -5.96 -29.73 8.19
CA LEU A 581 -7.06 -29.30 9.03
C LEU A 581 -8.39 -29.26 8.24
N SER A 582 -8.37 -28.73 7.02
CA SER A 582 -9.54 -28.68 6.14
C SER A 582 -10.04 -30.06 5.73
N LEU A 583 -9.12 -31.00 5.47
CA LEU A 583 -9.43 -32.39 5.17
C LEU A 583 -10.11 -33.08 6.36
N ASN A 584 -9.70 -32.81 7.60
CA ASN A 584 -10.37 -33.34 8.78
C ASN A 584 -11.87 -33.01 8.76
N TYR A 585 -12.21 -31.75 8.45
CA TYR A 585 -13.58 -31.27 8.41
C TYR A 585 -14.37 -31.88 7.26
N ALA A 586 -13.81 -31.84 6.05
CA ALA A 586 -14.45 -32.37 4.86
C ALA A 586 -14.75 -33.87 5.01
N ILE A 587 -13.75 -34.65 5.43
CA ILE A 587 -13.90 -36.11 5.53
C ILE A 587 -14.93 -36.45 6.61
N ASN A 588 -14.86 -35.84 7.81
CA ASN A 588 -15.86 -36.14 8.85
C ASN A 588 -17.29 -35.79 8.41
N PHE A 589 -17.49 -34.66 7.70
CA PHE A 589 -18.78 -34.34 7.11
C PHE A 589 -19.27 -35.44 6.14
N TYR A 590 -18.42 -35.88 5.22
CA TYR A 590 -18.78 -36.96 4.28
C TYR A 590 -19.07 -38.27 4.99
N VAL A 591 -18.29 -38.65 6.00
CA VAL A 591 -18.54 -39.89 6.75
C VAL A 591 -19.87 -39.80 7.52
N HIS A 592 -20.23 -38.65 8.09
CA HIS A 592 -21.54 -38.44 8.70
C HIS A 592 -22.68 -38.51 7.67
N CYS A 593 -22.51 -37.88 6.51
CA CYS A 593 -23.45 -37.97 5.40
C CYS A 593 -23.65 -39.40 4.93
N LEU A 594 -22.58 -40.21 4.77
CA LEU A 594 -22.70 -41.58 4.26
C LEU A 594 -23.32 -42.53 5.30
N THR A 595 -23.02 -42.34 6.58
CA THR A 595 -23.40 -43.30 7.64
C THR A 595 -24.75 -43.00 8.29
N SER A 596 -25.23 -41.74 8.26
CA SER A 596 -26.46 -41.33 8.94
C SER A 596 -27.53 -40.87 7.96
N LYS A 597 -28.61 -41.66 7.83
CA LYS A 597 -29.78 -41.27 7.03
C LYS A 597 -30.47 -40.02 7.60
N LEU A 598 -30.66 -39.97 8.92
CA LEU A 598 -31.27 -38.84 9.62
C LEU A 598 -30.52 -37.53 9.35
N PHE A 599 -29.19 -37.59 9.36
CA PHE A 599 -28.36 -36.40 9.09
C PHE A 599 -28.53 -35.91 7.65
N ARG A 600 -28.60 -36.82 6.67
CA ARG A 600 -28.85 -36.45 5.26
C ARG A 600 -30.21 -35.80 5.07
N ASP A 601 -31.24 -36.38 5.67
CA ASP A 601 -32.62 -35.91 5.51
C ASP A 601 -32.77 -34.48 6.09
N GLU A 602 -32.23 -34.24 7.29
CA GLU A 602 -32.17 -32.91 7.92
C GLU A 602 -31.32 -31.92 7.13
N PHE A 603 -30.15 -32.35 6.62
CA PHE A 603 -29.30 -31.49 5.79
C PHE A 603 -30.02 -31.03 4.51
N ILE A 604 -30.71 -31.94 3.82
CA ILE A 604 -31.51 -31.62 2.62
C ILE A 604 -32.66 -30.65 2.96
N GLN A 605 -33.26 -30.79 4.14
CA GLN A 605 -34.31 -29.88 4.58
C GLN A 605 -33.77 -28.46 4.84
N CYS A 606 -32.64 -28.35 5.54
CA CYS A 606 -31.95 -27.07 5.76
C CYS A 606 -31.54 -26.39 4.46
N THR A 607 -30.99 -27.13 3.48
CA THR A 607 -30.61 -26.53 2.19
C THR A 607 -31.82 -26.04 1.41
N LYS A 608 -32.95 -26.75 1.43
CA LYS A 608 -34.22 -26.28 0.83
C LYS A 608 -34.72 -24.98 1.48
N ILE A 609 -34.58 -24.82 2.79
CA ILE A 609 -34.98 -23.60 3.51
C ILE A 609 -34.08 -22.43 3.11
N ILE A 610 -32.77 -22.63 3.07
CA ILE A 610 -31.80 -21.61 2.65
C ILE A 610 -32.05 -21.17 1.20
N TYR A 611 -32.32 -22.13 0.30
CA TYR A 611 -32.61 -21.85 -1.11
C TYR A 611 -33.90 -21.01 -1.29
N ARG A 612 -34.90 -21.24 -0.43
CA ARG A 612 -36.13 -20.45 -0.39
C ARG A 612 -35.92 -19.04 0.18
N LEU A 613 -35.10 -18.90 1.22
CA LEU A 613 -34.75 -17.61 1.83
C LEU A 613 -33.88 -16.74 0.91
N ALA A 614 -33.10 -17.35 0.02
CA ALA A 614 -32.26 -16.65 -0.96
C ALA A 614 -33.02 -16.07 -2.17
N GLY A 615 -34.36 -16.12 -2.18
CA GLY A 615 -35.18 -15.48 -3.22
C GLY A 615 -35.23 -16.20 -4.58
N CYS A 616 -34.67 -17.41 -4.70
CA CYS A 616 -34.79 -18.23 -5.91
C CYS A 616 -36.18 -18.88 -5.98
N THR A 617 -37.17 -18.16 -6.50
CA THR A 617 -38.45 -18.76 -6.92
C THR A 617 -38.24 -19.59 -8.18
N THR A 618 -38.25 -20.92 -8.06
CA THR A 618 -38.34 -21.80 -9.22
C THR A 618 -39.74 -21.70 -9.81
N GLY A 619 -39.85 -21.19 -11.04
CA GLY A 619 -41.03 -21.39 -11.88
C GLY A 619 -41.35 -22.88 -12.03
N ASN A 620 -42.62 -23.18 -12.30
CA ASN A 620 -43.36 -24.43 -12.16
C ASN A 620 -42.84 -25.72 -12.85
N ASN A 621 -41.57 -25.85 -13.18
CA ASN A 621 -40.99 -27.12 -13.59
C ASN A 621 -40.30 -27.78 -12.40
N THR A 622 -40.89 -28.88 -11.93
CA THR A 622 -40.32 -29.81 -10.96
C THR A 622 -38.98 -30.35 -11.44
N ILE A 623 -37.90 -29.60 -11.22
CA ILE A 623 -36.55 -30.16 -11.23
C ILE A 623 -36.49 -31.05 -10.00
N ASN A 624 -36.32 -32.35 -10.24
CA ASN A 624 -36.25 -33.37 -9.20
C ASN A 624 -34.89 -33.25 -8.48
N ILE A 625 -34.77 -32.29 -7.55
CA ILE A 625 -33.56 -31.95 -6.78
C ILE A 625 -32.96 -33.18 -6.08
N ASN A 626 -33.78 -34.22 -5.83
CA ASN A 626 -33.33 -35.50 -5.27
C ASN A 626 -32.29 -36.22 -6.14
N HIS A 627 -32.30 -36.04 -7.46
CA HIS A 627 -31.40 -36.79 -8.37
C HIS A 627 -30.07 -36.06 -8.64
N THR A 628 -30.10 -34.72 -8.71
CA THR A 628 -28.93 -33.92 -9.12
C THR A 628 -27.91 -33.76 -7.99
N ILE A 629 -28.35 -33.62 -6.73
CA ILE A 629 -27.46 -33.52 -5.56
C ILE A 629 -26.88 -34.90 -5.20
N MET A 630 -27.66 -35.99 -5.39
CA MET A 630 -27.15 -37.35 -5.14
C MET A 630 -26.08 -37.78 -6.14
N GLN A 631 -26.16 -37.34 -7.40
CA GLN A 631 -25.09 -37.61 -8.37
C GLN A 631 -23.83 -36.79 -8.09
N SER A 632 -23.94 -35.49 -7.75
CA SER A 632 -22.75 -34.65 -7.54
C SER A 632 -21.93 -35.04 -6.30
N VAL A 633 -22.58 -35.51 -5.23
CA VAL A 633 -21.91 -36.00 -4.01
C VAL A 633 -21.29 -37.40 -4.21
N ALA A 634 -21.80 -38.19 -5.17
CA ALA A 634 -21.28 -39.52 -5.49
C ALA A 634 -20.15 -39.51 -6.55
N THR A 635 -20.09 -38.52 -7.43
CA THR A 635 -19.14 -38.51 -8.58
C THR A 635 -18.08 -37.42 -8.55
N GLY A 636 -18.10 -36.48 -7.59
CA GLY A 636 -17.01 -35.51 -7.38
C GLY A 636 -16.78 -34.50 -8.51
N ASN A 637 -17.68 -34.38 -9.48
CA ASN A 637 -17.56 -33.41 -10.58
C ASN A 637 -18.47 -32.20 -10.38
N VAL A 638 -17.87 -31.02 -10.24
CA VAL A 638 -18.55 -29.73 -10.34
C VAL A 638 -18.23 -29.13 -11.71
N GLN A 639 -19.14 -29.25 -12.67
CA GLN A 639 -19.16 -28.39 -13.86
C GLN A 639 -20.43 -27.55 -13.83
N ALA A 640 -20.27 -26.28 -13.47
CA ALA A 640 -21.29 -25.27 -13.67
C ALA A 640 -21.30 -24.87 -15.15
N SER A 641 -22.32 -25.31 -15.89
CA SER A 641 -22.61 -24.82 -17.24
C SER A 641 -23.58 -23.65 -17.15
N ILE A 642 -23.07 -22.44 -17.34
CA ILE A 642 -23.88 -21.23 -17.55
C ILE A 642 -24.23 -21.18 -19.03
N ARG A 643 -25.47 -21.52 -19.39
CA ARG A 643 -26.02 -21.22 -20.73
C ARG A 643 -26.57 -19.79 -20.71
N HIS A 644 -25.91 -18.89 -21.42
CA HIS A 644 -26.47 -17.60 -21.82
C HIS A 644 -27.67 -17.85 -22.75
N GLN A 645 -28.85 -17.34 -22.38
CA GLN A 645 -29.97 -17.17 -23.29
C GLN A 645 -29.90 -15.76 -23.90
N GLN A 646 -29.91 -15.69 -25.23
CA GLN A 646 -30.17 -14.45 -25.98
C GLN A 646 -31.61 -13.98 -25.74
N PRO A 647 -31.89 -12.67 -25.78
CA PRO A 647 -33.25 -12.15 -25.66
C PRO A 647 -34.01 -12.22 -27.00
N PRO A 648 -35.35 -12.33 -26.97
CA PRO A 648 -36.15 -12.48 -28.18
C PRO A 648 -36.48 -11.11 -28.81
N THR A 649 -35.94 -10.86 -29.98
CA THR A 649 -36.59 -10.61 -31.30
C THR A 649 -35.57 -9.98 -32.22
#